data_AF-A0A8H7B278-F1
#
_entry.id   AF-A0A8H7B278-F1
#
_cell.length_a   1.000
_cell.length_b   1.000
_cell.length_c   1.000
_cell.angle_alpha   90.00
_cell.angle_beta   90.00
_cell.angle_gamma   90.00
#
_symmetry.space_group_name_H-M   'P 1'
#
loop_
_entity.id
_entity.type
_entity.pdbx_description
1 polymer ?
#
loop_
_entity_poly.entity_id
_entity_poly.type
_entity_poly.pdbx_seq_one_letter_code
_entity_poly.pdbx_strand_id
1 'polypeptide(L)'
;MGSCGSSLNCNKCYSNEPIDGCDTEIEINPDIAGLGVLISFLFGAFGLSFVIVWGYFNKCLPLDVLSCTDQYALQLLKKRRQSFVEADLQFEPTPKQKRRTQIIVGFITVLSDQQLVTGVAILIAGLASRCRISFYEFNIVTYLAYFATFTHALSLRVLQSHLFVRKLVRDCRVIFTIGFLVIFSFSFVINTVSTRFDDVVNKDSLNVGNVVQCLFEASRFGKTVQFDLVESIVILGILLFNHVTAIAGLYFEPDMDPLAMLLKSFYARGLRFRGFSSKNASTIVIKAESKYEAWLRPPSAITKDVSISINPPTTTMGNCGSSLDCAACGNIRSDGKCAKDLKLNADIAGIGVLVSFYFSALAVFLVVIWGYLTATLPTGLLQETDQHALKLLKRPFKRNKRHVGAEIPIPVQTSRRQGRSDVLVSFIKMLSDQQLITGLSILIAALSSQCVISQREWHIVTSLAYFSATTHSLSLDVLRNYLVEHIWVRYCRITFTLIFLVFFTFAFLVDHLPAWQDQIIHCLLLDWRSQPGLLQISTLMINVVPVLIILWGKHLSVMARLVAPEAIHHRHVTTKMVDRMSMYFWSWTNDISTSESADIVADARRLYGIAIRPSNTKTRISVWYFLEQYHEAYLSELPVWAFQFAYGTTNTIQAVWGVDAWGTDVEDETTALGFGQVVAIGLLVLPLITLTELVNAKHIV
;
A
#
# COMPACT_ATOMS: atom_id res chain seq x y z
N MET A 1 19.64 -16.72 -16.22
CA MET A 1 19.63 -15.29 -16.61
C MET A 1 19.82 -15.24 -18.12
N GLY A 2 18.80 -14.83 -18.90
CA GLY A 2 18.85 -14.81 -20.38
C GLY A 2 19.74 -13.70 -20.94
N SER A 3 20.26 -13.82 -22.16
CA SER A 3 21.04 -12.74 -22.78
C SER A 3 20.11 -11.58 -23.13
N CYS A 4 20.54 -10.35 -22.86
CA CYS A 4 19.92 -9.18 -23.48
C CYS A 4 20.04 -9.34 -25.00
N GLY A 5 19.01 -8.97 -25.76
CA GLY A 5 18.94 -9.22 -27.20
C GLY A 5 20.16 -8.68 -27.97
N SER A 6 20.29 -9.09 -29.24
CA SER A 6 21.44 -8.79 -30.12
C SER A 6 21.72 -7.29 -30.39
N SER A 7 20.95 -6.35 -29.83
CA SER A 7 21.20 -4.91 -29.95
C SER A 7 22.22 -4.37 -28.94
N LEU A 8 22.40 -4.99 -27.77
CA LEU A 8 23.33 -4.50 -26.76
C LEU A 8 24.75 -5.03 -27.06
N ASN A 9 25.62 -4.19 -27.62
CA ASN A 9 27.00 -4.56 -27.94
C ASN A 9 27.98 -4.05 -26.88
N CYS A 10 28.12 -4.82 -25.80
CA CYS A 10 28.99 -4.45 -24.68
C CYS A 10 30.47 -4.26 -25.05
N ASN A 11 30.95 -4.85 -26.15
CA ASN A 11 32.31 -4.61 -26.64
C ASN A 11 32.54 -3.14 -27.02
N LYS A 12 31.50 -2.45 -27.54
CA LYS A 12 31.58 -1.02 -27.87
C LYS A 12 31.63 -0.12 -26.64
N CYS A 13 31.09 -0.55 -25.50
CA CYS A 13 31.05 0.26 -24.27
C CYS A 13 32.38 0.27 -23.48
N TYR A 14 33.41 -0.39 -24.01
CA TYR A 14 34.79 -0.36 -23.49
C TYR A 14 35.71 0.55 -24.33
N SER A 15 35.16 1.42 -25.19
CA SER A 15 35.92 2.33 -26.07
C SER A 15 36.18 3.71 -25.44
N ASN A 16 37.23 4.40 -25.90
CA ASN A 16 37.62 5.75 -25.43
C ASN A 16 36.81 6.88 -26.05
N GLU A 17 36.04 6.62 -27.11
CA GLU A 17 35.21 7.63 -27.79
C GLU A 17 33.72 7.33 -27.49
N PRO A 18 32.87 8.37 -27.36
CA PRO A 18 31.43 8.17 -27.28
C PRO A 18 30.96 7.56 -28.60
N ILE A 19 30.50 6.31 -28.54
CA ILE A 19 29.96 5.58 -29.69
C ILE A 19 28.46 5.44 -29.48
N ASP A 20 27.67 5.72 -30.52
CA ASP A 20 26.22 5.54 -30.54
C ASP A 20 25.80 4.20 -29.90
N GLY A 21 25.01 4.27 -28.82
CA GLY A 21 24.50 3.13 -28.06
C GLY A 21 25.23 2.80 -26.75
N CYS A 22 26.31 3.52 -26.42
CA CYS A 22 26.94 3.51 -25.09
C CYS A 22 27.09 4.96 -24.63
N ASP A 23 25.96 5.57 -24.25
CA ASP A 23 25.91 7.01 -23.97
C ASP A 23 26.72 7.37 -22.72
N THR A 24 27.59 8.37 -22.87
CA THR A 24 28.27 9.01 -21.74
C THR A 24 27.36 10.00 -21.01
N GLU A 25 26.26 10.41 -21.65
CA GLU A 25 25.16 11.16 -21.02
C GLU A 25 24.20 10.18 -20.34
N ILE A 26 24.07 10.31 -19.02
CA ILE A 26 23.18 9.46 -18.21
C ILE A 26 21.79 10.09 -18.26
N GLU A 27 20.88 9.51 -19.04
CA GLU A 27 19.46 9.78 -18.88
C GLU A 27 18.96 9.04 -17.63
N ILE A 28 18.73 9.79 -16.56
CA ILE A 28 18.37 9.21 -15.26
C ILE A 28 16.88 8.88 -15.26
N ASN A 29 16.53 7.61 -15.06
CA ASN A 29 15.14 7.21 -14.90
C ASN A 29 14.55 7.77 -13.58
N PRO A 30 13.52 8.63 -13.64
CA PRO A 30 12.87 9.19 -12.45
C PRO A 30 12.19 8.13 -11.58
N ASP A 31 11.89 6.94 -12.09
CA ASP A 31 11.30 5.86 -11.29
C ASP A 31 12.32 5.20 -10.36
N ILE A 32 13.61 5.40 -10.60
CA ILE A 32 14.71 4.88 -9.78
C ILE A 32 15.29 5.99 -8.91
N ALA A 33 15.71 7.08 -9.53
CA ALA A 33 16.42 8.18 -8.88
C ALA A 33 15.54 9.40 -8.61
N GLY A 34 14.23 9.31 -8.89
CA GLY A 34 13.31 10.41 -8.67
C GLY A 34 13.23 10.80 -7.21
N LEU A 35 13.10 12.10 -6.98
CA LEU A 35 13.06 12.69 -5.65
C LEU A 35 11.97 12.04 -4.76
N GLY A 36 10.82 11.68 -5.34
CA GLY A 36 9.74 11.00 -4.61
C GLY A 36 10.16 9.63 -4.08
N VAL A 37 10.88 8.84 -4.89
CA VAL A 37 11.38 7.52 -4.49
C VAL A 37 12.42 7.66 -3.39
N LEU A 38 13.40 8.56 -3.57
CA LEU A 38 14.43 8.84 -2.57
C LEU A 38 13.82 9.29 -1.23
N ILE A 39 12.89 10.26 -1.27
CA ILE A 39 12.20 10.74 -0.07
C ILE A 39 11.43 9.62 0.61
N SER A 40 10.77 8.73 -0.12
CA SER A 40 9.95 7.67 0.47
C SER A 40 10.77 6.65 1.29
N PHE A 41 11.94 6.24 0.78
CA PHE A 41 12.84 5.32 1.48
C PHE A 41 13.57 6.02 2.65
N LEU A 42 14.05 7.25 2.44
CA LEU A 42 14.68 8.03 3.50
C LEU A 42 13.70 8.34 4.63
N PHE A 43 12.46 8.71 4.31
CA PHE A 43 11.42 8.94 5.31
C PHE A 43 11.12 7.67 6.10
N GLY A 44 11.08 6.50 5.46
CA GLY A 44 10.95 5.22 6.15
C GLY A 44 12.09 4.97 7.14
N ALA A 45 13.35 5.19 6.70
CA ALA A 45 14.53 4.98 7.54
C ALA A 45 14.66 5.96 8.69
N PHE A 46 14.58 7.26 8.41
CA PHE A 46 14.66 8.29 9.43
C PHE A 46 13.43 8.28 10.34
N GLY A 47 12.24 8.05 9.79
CA GLY A 47 11.00 7.97 10.56
C GLY A 47 11.01 6.81 11.55
N LEU A 48 11.45 5.62 11.12
CA LEU A 48 11.61 4.48 12.03
C LEU A 48 12.64 4.78 13.12
N SER A 49 13.80 5.30 12.73
CA SER A 49 14.88 5.63 13.67
C SER A 49 14.41 6.66 14.69
N PHE A 50 13.72 7.71 14.24
CA PHE A 50 13.14 8.73 15.09
C PHE A 50 12.14 8.14 16.08
N VAL A 51 11.23 7.27 15.63
CA VAL A 51 10.23 6.64 16.50
C VAL A 51 10.88 5.73 17.54
N ILE A 52 11.92 4.98 17.17
CA ILE A 52 12.67 4.13 18.11
C ILE A 52 13.39 5.00 19.15
N VAL A 53 14.13 6.03 18.72
CA VAL A 53 14.85 6.94 19.62
C VAL A 53 13.88 7.69 20.53
N TRP A 54 12.78 8.19 19.98
CA TRP A 54 11.70 8.82 20.74
C TRP A 54 11.08 7.86 21.76
N GLY A 55 10.80 6.62 21.34
CA GLY A 55 10.26 5.55 22.17
C GLY A 55 11.20 5.19 23.32
N TYR A 56 12.51 5.14 23.05
CA TYR A 56 13.56 4.90 24.03
C TYR A 56 13.55 5.98 25.12
N PHE A 57 13.65 7.26 24.72
CA PHE A 57 13.64 8.38 25.69
C PHE A 57 12.33 8.50 26.48
N ASN A 58 11.21 8.09 25.90
CA ASN A 58 9.91 8.11 26.56
C ASN A 58 9.59 6.82 27.34
N LYS A 59 10.50 5.85 27.44
CA LYS A 59 10.26 4.54 28.07
C LYS A 59 8.99 3.87 27.54
N CYS A 60 8.80 3.92 26.23
CA CYS A 60 7.64 3.38 25.50
C CYS A 60 8.04 2.23 24.56
N LEU A 61 9.32 1.84 24.50
CA LEU A 61 9.73 0.60 23.84
C LEU A 61 9.36 -0.63 24.69
N PRO A 62 9.27 -1.82 24.08
CA PRO A 62 9.07 -3.08 24.80
C PRO A 62 10.13 -3.31 25.88
N LEU A 63 9.73 -3.90 27.01
CA LEU A 63 10.61 -4.05 28.19
C LEU A 63 11.79 -5.00 27.95
N ASP A 64 11.62 -5.96 27.05
CA ASP A 64 12.66 -6.88 26.56
C ASP A 64 13.78 -6.16 25.81
N VAL A 65 13.52 -4.98 25.26
CA VAL A 65 14.51 -4.18 24.51
C VAL A 65 15.32 -3.26 25.43
N LEU A 66 14.75 -2.85 26.57
CA LEU A 66 15.42 -1.95 27.52
C LEU A 66 16.16 -2.75 28.58
N SER A 67 17.49 -2.78 28.48
CA SER A 67 18.34 -3.36 29.53
C SER A 67 18.28 -2.56 30.83
N CYS A 68 18.70 -3.15 31.96
CA CYS A 68 18.87 -2.43 33.22
C CYS A 68 19.81 -1.21 33.07
N THR A 69 20.83 -1.33 32.22
CA THR A 69 21.77 -0.24 31.89
C THR A 69 21.06 0.91 31.18
N ASP A 70 20.18 0.61 30.20
CA ASP A 70 19.41 1.62 29.48
C ASP A 70 18.48 2.38 30.43
N GLN A 71 17.85 1.66 31.36
CA GLN A 71 16.99 2.26 32.36
C GLN A 71 17.78 3.18 33.30
N TYR A 72 19.00 2.79 33.70
CA TYR A 72 19.89 3.64 34.47
C TYR A 72 20.29 4.90 33.68
N ALA A 73 20.70 4.75 32.41
CA ALA A 73 21.07 5.87 31.54
C ALA A 73 19.90 6.85 31.33
N LEU A 74 18.69 6.35 31.07
CA LEU A 74 17.48 7.17 30.94
C LEU A 74 17.13 7.89 32.24
N GLN A 75 17.33 7.25 33.39
CA GLN A 75 17.14 7.88 34.69
C GLN A 75 18.20 8.96 34.94
N LEU A 76 19.47 8.72 34.60
CA LEU A 76 20.54 9.71 34.69
C LEU A 76 20.23 10.94 33.83
N LEU A 77 19.78 10.74 32.59
CA LEU A 77 19.41 11.82 31.67
C LEU A 77 18.17 12.60 32.13
N LYS A 78 17.17 11.92 32.71
CA LYS A 78 15.96 12.56 33.22
C LYS A 78 16.20 13.31 34.54
N LYS A 79 17.25 12.95 35.29
CA LYS A 79 17.43 13.40 36.68
C LYS A 79 18.62 14.36 36.80
N ARG A 80 18.35 15.62 36.46
CA ARG A 80 19.09 16.79 36.96
C ARG A 80 18.59 17.27 38.35
N ARG A 81 17.71 16.54 39.08
CA ARG A 81 17.09 17.10 40.30
C ARG A 81 16.57 16.23 41.47
N GLN A 82 16.72 14.90 41.58
CA GLN A 82 16.26 14.18 42.80
C GLN A 82 17.12 12.96 43.20
N SER A 83 17.14 12.60 44.49
CA SER A 83 17.92 11.49 45.06
C SER A 83 17.38 10.11 44.67
N PHE A 84 18.27 9.14 44.46
CA PHE A 84 17.99 7.79 43.94
C PHE A 84 17.65 6.82 45.09
N VAL A 85 16.56 6.05 44.99
CA VAL A 85 16.14 5.03 45.97
C VAL A 85 15.92 3.70 45.26
N GLU A 86 16.43 2.61 45.83
CA GLU A 86 16.43 1.24 45.26
C GLU A 86 15.03 0.66 44.96
N ALA A 87 13.99 1.18 45.63
CA ALA A 87 12.59 0.82 45.40
C ALA A 87 12.04 1.28 44.03
N ASP A 88 12.73 2.18 43.31
CA ASP A 88 12.35 2.65 41.97
C ASP A 88 12.76 1.69 40.83
N LEU A 89 13.45 0.58 41.13
CA LEU A 89 13.96 -0.40 40.15
C LEU A 89 12.97 -1.51 39.77
N GLN A 90 11.91 -1.75 40.56
CA GLN A 90 10.83 -2.67 40.16
C GLN A 90 9.77 -1.90 39.37
N PHE A 91 9.83 -1.99 38.05
CA PHE A 91 8.98 -1.20 37.16
C PHE A 91 7.82 -2.02 36.59
N GLU A 92 6.65 -1.90 37.19
CA GLU A 92 5.37 -2.21 36.52
C GLU A 92 5.08 -1.07 35.52
N PRO A 93 4.98 -1.36 34.21
CA PRO A 93 4.74 -0.32 33.21
C PRO A 93 3.38 0.34 33.43
N THR A 94 3.35 1.68 33.47
CA THR A 94 2.09 2.40 33.64
C THR A 94 1.10 2.08 32.51
N PRO A 95 -0.22 2.14 32.74
CA PRO A 95 -1.22 1.86 31.70
C PRO A 95 -1.02 2.73 30.45
N LYS A 96 -0.58 3.98 30.65
CA LYS A 96 -0.26 4.94 29.60
C LYS A 96 0.94 4.51 28.77
N GLN A 97 1.99 3.97 29.40
CA GLN A 97 3.14 3.42 28.69
C GLN A 97 2.75 2.18 27.90
N LYS A 98 2.01 1.24 28.49
CA LYS A 98 1.53 0.04 27.79
C LYS A 98 0.76 0.39 26.52
N ARG A 99 -0.13 1.39 26.58
CA ARG A 99 -0.85 1.90 25.39
C ARG A 99 0.10 2.49 24.35
N ARG A 100 1.08 3.30 24.76
CA ARG A 100 2.06 3.91 23.83
C ARG A 100 2.96 2.85 23.19
N THR A 101 3.39 1.85 23.94
CA THR A 101 4.18 0.72 23.44
C THR A 101 3.40 -0.03 22.37
N GLN A 102 2.11 -0.29 22.57
CA GLN A 102 1.27 -0.92 21.54
C GLN A 102 1.19 -0.08 20.25
N ILE A 103 1.08 1.24 20.36
CA ILE A 103 1.05 2.14 19.20
C ILE A 103 2.40 2.12 18.47
N ILE A 104 3.51 2.23 19.19
CA ILE A 104 4.86 2.22 18.63
C ILE A 104 5.16 0.87 17.96
N VAL A 105 4.85 -0.24 18.61
CA VAL A 105 5.02 -1.59 18.05
C VAL A 105 4.22 -1.72 16.75
N GLY A 106 2.95 -1.28 16.74
CA GLY A 106 2.14 -1.29 15.52
C GLY A 106 2.73 -0.43 14.40
N PHE A 107 3.21 0.77 14.72
CA PHE A 107 3.85 1.65 13.74
C PHE A 107 5.14 1.04 13.15
N ILE A 108 6.02 0.52 14.00
CA ILE A 108 7.27 -0.14 13.61
C ILE A 108 6.98 -1.34 12.72
N THR A 109 5.96 -2.13 13.06
CA THR A 109 5.52 -3.31 12.31
C THR A 109 5.13 -2.92 10.87
N VAL A 110 4.24 -1.94 10.71
CA VAL A 110 3.76 -1.49 9.39
C VAL A 110 4.89 -0.90 8.55
N LEU A 111 5.71 -0.02 9.15
CA LEU A 111 6.78 0.67 8.42
C LEU A 111 7.89 -0.30 8.01
N SER A 112 8.20 -1.29 8.86
CA SER A 112 9.16 -2.35 8.54
C SER A 112 8.68 -3.25 7.41
N ASP A 113 7.41 -3.65 7.42
CA ASP A 113 6.86 -4.48 6.34
C ASP A 113 6.88 -3.76 5.01
N GLN A 114 6.47 -2.49 5.03
CA GLN A 114 6.49 -1.65 3.85
C GLN A 114 7.90 -1.58 3.26
N GLN A 115 8.90 -1.26 4.09
CA GLN A 115 10.30 -1.16 3.65
C GLN A 115 10.88 -2.51 3.20
N LEU A 116 10.53 -3.62 3.85
CA LEU A 116 10.98 -4.96 3.46
C LEU A 116 10.42 -5.34 2.08
N VAL A 117 9.12 -5.17 1.88
CA VAL A 117 8.47 -5.51 0.60
C VAL A 117 8.93 -4.59 -0.52
N THR A 118 9.02 -3.27 -0.28
CA THR A 118 9.54 -2.34 -1.29
C THR A 118 11.02 -2.57 -1.58
N GLY A 119 11.83 -2.88 -0.57
CA GLY A 119 13.24 -3.23 -0.73
C GLY A 119 13.45 -4.51 -1.53
N VAL A 120 12.63 -5.54 -1.33
CA VAL A 120 12.65 -6.74 -2.17
C VAL A 120 12.23 -6.40 -3.61
N ALA A 121 11.14 -5.66 -3.77
CA ALA A 121 10.60 -5.35 -5.08
C ALA A 121 11.56 -4.49 -5.91
N ILE A 122 12.21 -3.50 -5.30
CA ILE A 122 13.16 -2.62 -5.99
C ILE A 122 14.42 -3.36 -6.44
N LEU A 123 14.94 -4.30 -5.63
CA LEU A 123 16.07 -5.14 -6.01
C LEU A 123 15.72 -6.11 -7.16
N ILE A 124 14.54 -6.73 -7.09
CA ILE A 124 14.05 -7.60 -8.18
C ILE A 124 13.88 -6.78 -9.46
N ALA A 125 13.30 -5.58 -9.36
CA ALA A 125 13.11 -4.68 -10.49
C ALA A 125 14.46 -4.26 -11.11
N GLY A 126 15.44 -3.85 -10.29
CA GLY A 126 16.78 -3.48 -10.78
C GLY A 126 17.48 -4.66 -11.49
N LEU A 127 17.42 -5.85 -10.93
CA LEU A 127 18.03 -7.05 -11.53
C LEU A 127 17.30 -7.52 -12.80
N ALA A 128 15.97 -7.41 -12.83
CA ALA A 128 15.18 -7.73 -14.02
C ALA A 128 15.47 -6.75 -15.16
N SER A 129 15.65 -5.47 -14.83
CA SER A 129 15.91 -4.38 -15.79
C SER A 129 17.38 -4.18 -16.14
N ARG A 130 18.28 -5.11 -15.77
CA ARG A 130 19.74 -5.02 -16.01
C ARG A 130 20.19 -4.75 -17.45
N CYS A 131 19.32 -5.02 -18.43
CA CYS A 131 19.57 -4.75 -19.86
C CYS A 131 19.29 -3.30 -20.27
N ARG A 132 18.60 -2.53 -19.42
CA ARG A 132 18.09 -1.19 -19.73
C ARG A 132 18.61 -0.13 -18.76
N ILE A 133 18.93 -0.50 -17.53
CA ILE A 133 19.43 0.45 -16.53
C ILE A 133 20.96 0.55 -16.57
N SER A 134 21.45 1.75 -16.31
CA SER A 134 22.86 2.06 -16.11
C SER A 134 23.37 1.54 -14.76
N PHE A 135 24.69 1.42 -14.64
CA PHE A 135 25.32 1.08 -13.37
C PHE A 135 25.05 2.13 -12.29
N TYR A 136 25.00 3.42 -12.66
CA TYR A 136 24.60 4.51 -11.77
C TYR A 136 23.22 4.29 -11.13
N GLU A 137 22.21 3.96 -11.95
CA GLU A 137 20.86 3.70 -11.46
C GLU A 137 20.80 2.44 -10.58
N PHE A 138 21.55 1.39 -10.95
CA PHE A 138 21.64 0.18 -10.14
C PHE A 138 22.29 0.42 -8.77
N ASN A 139 23.26 1.35 -8.70
CA ASN A 139 23.84 1.77 -7.43
C ASN A 139 22.80 2.46 -6.55
N ILE A 140 21.97 3.33 -7.12
CA ILE A 140 20.85 3.95 -6.39
C ILE A 140 19.88 2.88 -5.87
N VAL A 141 19.47 1.92 -6.69
CA VAL A 141 18.62 0.78 -6.27
C VAL A 141 19.24 0.05 -5.08
N THR A 142 20.55 -0.21 -5.13
CA THR A 142 21.28 -0.90 -4.07
C THR A 142 21.35 -0.06 -2.79
N TYR A 143 21.56 1.26 -2.88
CA TYR A 143 21.53 2.15 -1.72
C TYR A 143 20.14 2.28 -1.09
N LEU A 144 19.07 2.32 -1.90
CA LEU A 144 17.70 2.30 -1.40
C LEU A 144 17.40 0.99 -0.64
N ALA A 145 17.85 -0.15 -1.19
CA ALA A 145 17.77 -1.43 -0.51
C ALA A 145 18.63 -1.48 0.77
N TYR A 146 19.76 -0.79 0.82
CA TYR A 146 20.56 -0.69 2.05
C TYR A 146 19.75 -0.02 3.18
N PHE A 147 19.00 1.05 2.90
CA PHE A 147 18.10 1.66 3.88
C PHE A 147 16.98 0.71 4.34
N ALA A 148 16.40 -0.07 3.42
CA ALA A 148 15.43 -1.11 3.77
C ALA A 148 16.06 -2.19 4.68
N THR A 149 17.33 -2.53 4.45
CA THR A 149 18.08 -3.49 5.27
C THR A 149 18.33 -2.96 6.67
N PHE A 150 18.73 -1.70 6.79
CA PHE A 150 18.90 -1.04 8.08
C PHE A 150 17.59 -0.95 8.88
N THR A 151 16.50 -0.50 8.24
CA THR A 151 15.20 -0.41 8.90
C THR A 151 14.69 -1.75 9.39
N HIS A 152 14.86 -2.78 8.56
CA HIS A 152 14.40 -4.11 8.90
C HIS A 152 15.19 -4.70 10.07
N ALA A 153 16.53 -4.58 10.07
CA ALA A 153 17.38 -5.01 11.19
C ALA A 153 16.96 -4.40 12.52
N LEU A 154 16.73 -3.08 12.54
CA LEU A 154 16.28 -2.36 13.73
C LEU A 154 14.91 -2.85 14.19
N SER A 155 13.98 -3.02 13.26
CA SER A 155 12.62 -3.47 13.58
C SER A 155 12.59 -4.86 14.19
N LEU A 156 13.41 -5.81 13.69
CA LEU A 156 13.42 -7.19 14.20
C LEU A 156 13.87 -7.23 15.67
N ARG A 157 14.86 -6.41 16.04
CA ARG A 157 15.31 -6.31 17.44
C ARG A 157 14.21 -5.74 18.34
N VAL A 158 13.51 -4.70 17.89
CA VAL A 158 12.44 -4.08 18.68
C VAL A 158 11.19 -4.96 18.77
N LEU A 159 10.90 -5.75 17.74
CA LEU A 159 9.70 -6.58 17.65
C LEU A 159 9.90 -8.00 18.20
N GLN A 160 11.02 -8.29 18.86
CA GLN A 160 11.36 -9.66 19.30
C GLN A 160 10.27 -10.32 20.14
N SER A 161 9.87 -9.72 21.27
CA SER A 161 8.78 -10.26 22.10
C SER A 161 7.45 -10.36 21.35
N HIS A 162 7.15 -9.38 20.50
CA HIS A 162 5.90 -9.36 19.72
C HIS A 162 5.82 -10.53 18.73
N LEU A 163 6.92 -10.81 18.03
CA LEU A 163 7.02 -11.86 17.02
C LEU A 163 7.21 -13.24 17.63
N PHE A 164 7.84 -13.36 18.80
CA PHE A 164 7.98 -14.63 19.52
C PHE A 164 6.62 -15.28 19.80
N VAL A 165 5.62 -14.49 20.19
CA VAL A 165 4.25 -14.96 20.42
C VAL A 165 3.56 -15.35 19.11
N ARG A 166 3.85 -14.64 18.01
CA ARG A 166 3.19 -14.78 16.71
C ARG A 166 4.03 -15.57 15.71
N LYS A 167 4.16 -16.88 15.94
CA LYS A 167 5.01 -17.80 15.16
C LYS A 167 4.84 -17.67 13.64
N LEU A 168 3.61 -17.72 13.12
CA LEU A 168 3.39 -17.68 11.67
C LEU A 168 3.83 -16.34 11.05
N VAL A 169 3.56 -15.22 11.73
CA VAL A 169 3.97 -13.88 11.29
C VAL A 169 5.49 -13.75 11.31
N ARG A 170 6.11 -14.24 12.38
CA ARG A 170 7.57 -14.31 12.51
C ARG A 170 8.19 -15.11 11.38
N ASP A 171 7.70 -16.33 11.14
CA ASP A 171 8.29 -17.24 10.16
C ASP A 171 8.14 -16.67 8.74
N CYS A 172 6.97 -16.10 8.38
CA CYS A 172 6.79 -15.37 7.12
C CYS A 172 7.78 -14.22 6.98
N ARG A 173 7.92 -13.35 8.00
CA ARG A 173 8.87 -12.23 7.97
C ARG A 173 10.30 -12.72 7.75
N VAL A 174 10.73 -13.73 8.51
CA VAL A 174 12.08 -14.31 8.40
C VAL A 174 12.36 -14.85 6.99
N ILE A 175 11.40 -15.50 6.35
CA ILE A 175 11.54 -15.98 4.96
C ILE A 175 11.78 -14.79 4.01
N PHE A 176 10.96 -13.72 4.13
CA PHE A 176 11.16 -12.51 3.33
C PHE A 176 12.50 -11.83 3.63
N THR A 177 12.93 -11.76 4.89
CA THR A 177 14.24 -11.22 5.28
C THR A 177 15.38 -12.00 4.66
N ILE A 178 15.34 -13.33 4.70
CA ILE A 178 16.40 -14.17 4.13
C ILE A 178 16.45 -13.98 2.62
N GLY A 179 15.30 -14.02 1.94
CA GLY A 179 15.23 -13.76 0.51
C GLY A 179 15.77 -12.38 0.14
N PHE A 180 15.38 -11.36 0.90
CA PHE A 180 15.88 -10.00 0.74
C PHE A 180 17.39 -9.89 0.93
N LEU A 181 17.96 -10.48 1.98
CA LEU A 181 19.40 -10.46 2.25
C LEU A 181 20.20 -11.20 1.18
N VAL A 182 19.69 -12.28 0.61
CA VAL A 182 20.35 -12.99 -0.50
C VAL A 182 20.44 -12.10 -1.73
N ILE A 183 19.33 -11.48 -2.14
CA ILE A 183 19.29 -10.60 -3.31
C ILE A 183 20.12 -9.32 -3.05
N PHE A 184 20.02 -8.75 -1.85
CA PHE A 184 20.79 -7.59 -1.44
C PHE A 184 22.29 -7.88 -1.44
N SER A 185 22.73 -9.02 -0.87
CA SER A 185 24.14 -9.42 -0.86
C SER A 185 24.72 -9.51 -2.27
N PHE A 186 23.97 -10.13 -3.18
CA PHE A 186 24.36 -10.21 -4.59
C PHE A 186 24.46 -8.83 -5.24
N SER A 187 23.48 -7.96 -5.01
CA SER A 187 23.43 -6.61 -5.60
C SER A 187 24.51 -5.69 -5.00
N PHE A 188 24.78 -5.81 -3.70
CA PHE A 188 25.80 -5.05 -3.00
C PHE A 188 27.20 -5.41 -3.49
N VAL A 189 27.50 -6.70 -3.72
CA VAL A 189 28.77 -7.13 -4.31
C VAL A 189 28.94 -6.61 -5.74
N ILE A 190 27.86 -6.44 -6.50
CA ILE A 190 27.90 -5.80 -7.82
C ILE A 190 28.19 -4.30 -7.70
N ASN A 191 27.54 -3.61 -6.76
CA ASN A 191 27.73 -2.18 -6.51
C ASN A 191 29.17 -1.83 -6.05
N THR A 192 29.87 -2.76 -5.40
CA THR A 192 31.27 -2.59 -4.96
C THR A 192 32.31 -2.93 -6.02
N VAL A 193 31.89 -3.21 -7.26
CA VAL A 193 32.81 -3.24 -8.40
C VAL A 193 33.48 -1.87 -8.51
N SER A 194 34.81 -1.88 -8.52
CA SER A 194 35.63 -0.69 -8.37
C SER A 194 35.34 0.39 -9.42
N THR A 195 34.74 1.48 -8.97
CA THR A 195 34.91 2.83 -9.52
C THR A 195 35.86 3.61 -8.62
N ARG A 196 37.09 3.14 -8.39
CA ARG A 196 38.09 3.98 -7.71
C ARG A 196 38.49 5.07 -8.71
N PHE A 197 37.91 6.26 -8.53
CA PHE A 197 38.03 7.44 -9.37
C PHE A 197 39.39 8.14 -9.32
N ASP A 198 40.35 7.64 -8.55
CA ASP A 198 41.68 8.24 -8.41
C ASP A 198 42.74 7.19 -8.69
N ASP A 199 43.09 7.04 -9.97
CA ASP A 199 44.46 7.15 -10.47
C ASP A 199 44.55 6.53 -11.87
N VAL A 200 44.85 7.41 -12.83
CA VAL A 200 45.20 7.12 -14.22
C VAL A 200 44.03 6.70 -15.10
N VAL A 201 43.81 7.54 -16.13
CA VAL A 201 43.15 7.24 -17.40
C VAL A 201 43.74 5.95 -18.00
N ASN A 202 43.32 4.79 -17.48
CA ASN A 202 43.57 3.50 -18.08
C ASN A 202 42.35 3.16 -18.92
N LYS A 203 42.61 2.89 -20.20
CA LYS A 203 41.66 2.74 -21.32
C LYS A 203 40.72 1.53 -21.20
N ASP A 204 40.59 0.94 -20.00
CA ASP A 204 39.93 -0.34 -19.72
C ASP A 204 38.87 -0.27 -18.59
N SER A 205 38.58 0.91 -18.02
CA SER A 205 37.61 1.07 -16.92
C SER A 205 36.18 1.27 -17.41
N LEU A 206 35.22 0.55 -16.82
CA LEU A 206 33.79 0.64 -17.11
C LEU A 206 33.23 2.00 -16.62
N ASN A 207 32.54 2.76 -17.49
CA ASN A 207 31.86 4.00 -17.10
C ASN A 207 30.60 3.69 -16.28
N VAL A 208 30.26 4.54 -15.30
CA VAL A 208 29.03 4.44 -14.50
C VAL A 208 27.75 4.59 -15.33
N GLY A 209 27.83 5.24 -16.49
CA GLY A 209 26.73 5.31 -17.47
C GLY A 209 26.47 4.01 -18.22
N ASN A 210 27.39 3.04 -18.18
CA ASN A 210 27.24 1.79 -18.92
C ASN A 210 26.10 0.94 -18.35
N VAL A 211 25.42 0.22 -19.24
CA VAL A 211 24.37 -0.75 -18.89
C VAL A 211 24.93 -1.86 -18.01
N VAL A 212 24.20 -2.20 -16.93
CA VAL A 212 24.61 -3.21 -15.93
C VAL A 212 24.96 -4.55 -16.56
N GLN A 213 24.25 -4.97 -17.61
CA GLN A 213 24.53 -6.21 -18.33
C GLN A 213 26.00 -6.33 -18.78
N CYS A 214 26.64 -5.23 -19.18
CA CYS A 214 28.00 -5.27 -19.69
C CYS A 214 29.01 -5.68 -18.63
N LEU A 215 28.73 -5.43 -17.36
CA LEU A 215 29.52 -5.97 -16.26
C LEU A 215 29.54 -7.51 -16.24
N PHE A 216 28.39 -8.14 -16.50
CA PHE A 216 28.28 -9.60 -16.51
C PHE A 216 28.95 -10.23 -17.73
N GLU A 217 29.11 -9.47 -18.83
CA GLU A 217 29.74 -9.94 -20.05
C GLU A 217 31.23 -9.60 -20.15
N ALA A 218 31.76 -8.80 -19.22
CA ALA A 218 33.16 -8.37 -19.20
C ALA A 218 34.16 -9.54 -19.37
N SER A 219 33.89 -10.67 -18.71
CA SER A 219 34.74 -11.87 -18.79
C SER A 219 34.80 -12.49 -20.19
N ARG A 220 33.73 -12.37 -20.99
CA ARG A 220 33.68 -12.85 -22.38
C ARG A 220 34.60 -12.04 -23.30
N PHE A 221 34.86 -10.79 -22.94
CA PHE A 221 35.73 -9.88 -23.69
C PHE A 221 37.16 -9.82 -23.14
N GLY A 222 37.54 -10.76 -22.26
CA GLY A 222 38.88 -10.81 -21.66
C GLY A 222 39.17 -9.66 -20.70
N LYS A 223 38.14 -8.94 -20.23
CA LYS A 223 38.28 -7.88 -19.22
C LYS A 223 38.07 -8.46 -17.83
N THR A 224 38.97 -8.13 -16.90
CA THR A 224 38.86 -8.54 -15.50
C THR A 224 38.13 -7.47 -14.70
N VAL A 225 37.01 -7.83 -14.09
CA VAL A 225 36.30 -6.98 -13.13
C VAL A 225 37.00 -7.11 -11.79
N GLN A 226 37.46 -5.99 -11.22
CA GLN A 226 38.00 -5.96 -9.87
C GLN A 226 36.90 -5.57 -8.88
N PHE A 227 36.63 -6.46 -7.93
CA PHE A 227 35.71 -6.22 -6.81
C PHE A 227 36.51 -5.69 -5.62
N ASP A 228 36.01 -4.64 -4.94
CA ASP A 228 36.54 -4.29 -3.62
C ASP A 228 36.08 -5.33 -2.60
N LEU A 229 36.82 -6.46 -2.55
CA LEU A 229 36.52 -7.56 -1.65
C LEU A 229 36.60 -7.15 -0.18
N VAL A 230 37.43 -6.16 0.18
CA VAL A 230 37.62 -5.78 1.59
C VAL A 230 36.40 -5.00 2.08
N GLU A 231 35.98 -3.97 1.35
CA GLU A 231 34.81 -3.17 1.72
C GLU A 231 33.52 -4.01 1.64
N SER A 232 33.41 -4.83 0.58
CA SER A 232 32.28 -5.76 0.41
C SER A 232 32.18 -6.74 1.57
N ILE A 233 33.27 -7.44 1.93
CA ILE A 233 33.24 -8.48 2.95
C ILE A 233 33.00 -7.87 4.34
N VAL A 234 33.60 -6.72 4.65
CA VAL A 234 33.46 -6.09 5.97
C VAL A 234 32.05 -5.54 6.17
N ILE A 235 31.56 -4.70 5.26
CA ILE A 235 30.24 -4.07 5.40
C ILE A 235 29.13 -5.12 5.31
N LEU A 236 29.18 -5.99 4.30
CA LEU A 236 28.19 -7.05 4.14
C LEU A 236 28.27 -8.05 5.29
N GLY A 237 29.47 -8.39 5.75
CA GLY A 237 29.68 -9.28 6.89
C GLY A 237 29.07 -8.74 8.18
N ILE A 238 29.29 -7.46 8.50
CA ILE A 238 28.67 -6.79 9.66
C ILE A 238 27.15 -6.77 9.52
N LEU A 239 26.64 -6.45 8.32
CA LEU A 239 25.22 -6.38 8.05
C LEU A 239 24.55 -7.76 8.20
N LEU A 240 25.12 -8.80 7.61
CA LEU A 240 24.63 -10.17 7.71
C LEU A 240 24.72 -10.68 9.16
N PHE A 241 25.81 -10.40 9.87
CA PHE A 241 25.94 -10.73 11.28
C PHE A 241 24.86 -10.07 12.14
N ASN A 242 24.57 -8.78 11.90
CA ASN A 242 23.50 -8.07 12.60
C ASN A 242 22.12 -8.66 12.33
N HIS A 243 21.86 -9.14 11.11
CA HIS A 243 20.59 -9.80 10.78
C HIS A 243 20.49 -11.20 11.37
N VAL A 244 21.55 -12.01 11.26
CA VAL A 244 21.59 -13.36 11.82
C VAL A 244 21.39 -13.31 13.32
N THR A 245 22.02 -12.36 14.03
CA THR A 245 21.81 -12.17 15.47
C THR A 245 20.37 -11.73 15.79
N ALA A 246 19.81 -10.79 15.02
CA ALA A 246 18.41 -10.37 15.20
C ALA A 246 17.42 -11.52 14.95
N ILE A 247 17.59 -12.27 13.86
CA ILE A 247 16.74 -13.42 13.50
C ILE A 247 16.86 -14.51 14.56
N ALA A 248 18.08 -14.86 14.99
CA ALA A 248 18.29 -15.85 16.03
C ALA A 248 17.53 -15.47 17.31
N GLY A 249 17.60 -14.20 17.73
CA GLY A 249 16.86 -13.68 18.89
C GLY A 249 15.34 -13.94 18.83
N LEU A 250 14.72 -13.97 17.64
CA LEU A 250 13.27 -14.23 17.48
C LEU A 250 12.84 -15.65 17.86
N TYR A 251 13.77 -16.60 17.94
CA TYR A 251 13.50 -18.01 18.26
C TYR A 251 13.88 -18.39 19.70
N PHE A 252 14.63 -17.52 20.40
CA PHE A 252 14.97 -17.70 21.80
C PHE A 252 14.05 -16.88 22.71
N GLU A 253 13.98 -17.28 23.98
CA GLU A 253 13.25 -16.49 24.98
C GLU A 253 13.86 -15.07 25.08
N PRO A 254 13.05 -14.01 25.19
CA PRO A 254 13.54 -12.62 25.21
C PRO A 254 14.59 -12.34 26.30
N ASP A 255 14.55 -13.10 27.40
CA ASP A 255 15.46 -12.95 28.54
C ASP A 255 16.83 -13.64 28.32
N MET A 256 17.00 -14.39 27.23
CA MET A 256 18.22 -15.13 26.90
C MET A 256 18.92 -14.49 25.71
N ASP A 257 19.99 -13.72 25.96
CA ASP A 257 20.85 -13.20 24.88
C ASP A 257 21.84 -14.30 24.40
N PRO A 258 21.65 -14.84 23.18
CA PRO A 258 22.50 -15.89 22.65
C PRO A 258 23.95 -15.42 22.45
N LEU A 259 24.20 -14.14 22.15
CA LEU A 259 25.55 -13.60 22.01
C LEU A 259 26.24 -13.54 23.38
N ALA A 260 25.55 -13.05 24.40
CA ALA A 260 26.07 -13.06 25.76
C ALA A 260 26.36 -14.49 26.24
N MET A 261 25.50 -15.46 25.93
CA MET A 261 25.73 -16.87 26.28
C MET A 261 26.94 -17.46 25.55
N LEU A 262 27.14 -17.10 24.28
CA LEU A 262 28.24 -17.56 23.45
C LEU A 262 29.57 -16.92 23.88
N LEU A 263 29.57 -15.62 24.19
CA LEU A 263 30.69 -14.90 24.82
C LEU A 263 31.01 -15.50 26.19
N LYS A 264 30.02 -15.74 27.04
CA LYS A 264 30.19 -16.42 28.35
C LYS A 264 30.82 -17.80 28.16
N SER A 265 30.39 -18.55 27.14
CA SER A 265 30.96 -19.85 26.78
C SER A 265 32.41 -19.74 26.29
N PHE A 266 32.74 -18.75 25.45
CA PHE A 266 34.11 -18.49 25.00
C PHE A 266 35.03 -18.06 26.13
N TYR A 267 34.62 -17.12 26.98
CA TYR A 267 35.39 -16.69 28.15
C TYR A 267 35.58 -17.83 29.14
N ALA A 268 34.52 -18.61 29.42
CA ALA A 268 34.63 -19.79 30.27
C ALA A 268 35.57 -20.85 29.66
N ARG A 269 35.56 -21.03 28.33
CA ARG A 269 36.45 -21.95 27.61
C ARG A 269 37.90 -21.45 27.61
N GLY A 270 38.12 -20.15 27.43
CA GLY A 270 39.44 -19.51 27.54
C GLY A 270 40.02 -19.61 28.95
N LEU A 271 39.19 -19.48 29.99
CA LEU A 271 39.58 -19.71 31.38
C LEU A 271 39.90 -21.19 31.65
N ARG A 272 39.16 -22.13 31.06
CA ARG A 272 39.51 -23.57 31.14
C ARG A 272 40.86 -23.88 30.49
N PHE A 273 41.17 -23.27 29.34
CA PHE A 273 42.49 -23.41 28.69
C PHE A 273 43.63 -22.86 29.56
N ARG A 274 43.34 -21.92 30.46
CA ARG A 274 44.29 -21.39 31.46
C ARG A 274 44.30 -22.16 32.79
N GLY A 275 43.71 -23.37 32.84
CA GLY A 275 43.78 -24.28 33.98
C GLY A 275 42.66 -24.14 35.02
N PHE A 276 41.62 -23.33 34.77
CA PHE A 276 40.50 -23.20 35.70
C PHE A 276 39.48 -24.34 35.55
N SER A 277 39.09 -24.96 36.66
CA SER A 277 37.98 -25.94 36.72
C SER A 277 36.67 -25.33 36.18
N SER A 278 35.82 -26.16 35.55
CA SER A 278 34.56 -25.75 34.91
C SER A 278 33.67 -24.89 35.83
N LYS A 279 33.58 -25.25 37.12
CA LYS A 279 32.77 -24.54 38.14
C LYS A 279 33.41 -23.22 38.58
N ASN A 280 34.74 -23.13 38.57
CA ASN A 280 35.47 -21.91 38.93
C ASN A 280 35.44 -20.90 37.77
N ALA A 281 35.61 -21.37 36.52
CA ALA A 281 35.52 -20.53 35.33
C ALA A 281 34.15 -19.85 35.21
N SER A 282 33.05 -20.59 35.42
CA SER A 282 31.69 -20.01 35.40
C SER A 282 31.48 -18.99 36.52
N THR A 283 31.97 -19.29 37.73
CA THR A 283 31.82 -18.39 38.90
C THR A 283 32.62 -17.10 38.72
N ILE A 284 33.78 -17.15 38.06
CA ILE A 284 34.60 -15.97 37.75
C ILE A 284 33.90 -15.06 36.75
N VAL A 285 33.30 -15.63 35.70
CA VAL A 285 32.52 -14.85 34.71
C VAL A 285 31.32 -14.18 35.36
N ILE A 286 30.58 -14.89 36.23
CA ILE A 286 29.43 -14.34 36.97
C ILE A 286 29.87 -13.22 37.94
N LYS A 287 30.98 -13.40 38.66
CA LYS A 287 31.53 -12.34 39.53
C LYS A 287 32.06 -11.13 38.77
N ALA A 288 32.58 -11.34 37.55
CA ALA A 288 33.02 -10.25 36.69
C ALA A 288 31.81 -9.43 36.19
N GLU A 289 30.71 -10.10 35.84
CA GLU A 289 29.43 -9.47 35.49
C GLU A 289 28.88 -8.63 36.66
N SER A 290 28.83 -9.19 37.88
CA SER A 290 28.40 -8.42 39.07
C SER A 290 29.30 -7.24 39.40
N LYS A 291 30.59 -7.32 39.05
CA LYS A 291 31.58 -6.26 39.30
C LYS A 291 31.55 -5.18 38.21
N TYR A 292 31.20 -5.56 36.98
CA TYR A 292 30.94 -4.66 35.86
C TYR A 292 29.69 -3.81 36.13
N GLU A 293 28.63 -4.43 36.66
CA GLU A 293 27.43 -3.73 37.16
C GLU A 293 27.75 -2.74 38.29
N ALA A 294 28.70 -3.07 39.17
CA ALA A 294 29.16 -2.18 40.23
C ALA A 294 30.07 -1.05 39.73
N TRP A 295 30.73 -1.23 38.58
CA TRP A 295 31.69 -0.28 37.99
C TRP A 295 31.01 0.84 37.18
N LEU A 296 29.78 0.64 36.70
CA LEU A 296 28.98 1.63 35.95
C LEU A 296 28.56 2.88 36.78
N ARG A 297 29.18 3.12 37.94
CA ARG A 297 28.94 4.26 38.84
C ARG A 297 30.16 5.20 38.88
N PRO A 298 30.20 6.28 38.07
CA PRO A 298 31.21 7.33 38.22
C PRO A 298 30.64 8.67 38.79
N PRO A 299 31.49 9.51 39.40
CA PRO A 299 31.14 10.83 39.93
C PRO A 299 31.23 11.96 38.87
N SER A 300 30.59 13.08 39.21
CA SER A 300 30.21 14.25 38.39
C SER A 300 31.34 15.17 37.88
N ALA A 301 31.21 15.70 36.66
CA ALA A 301 31.81 16.95 36.19
C ALA A 301 31.04 17.58 34.98
N ILE A 302 31.30 18.87 34.70
CA ILE A 302 30.41 19.92 34.12
C ILE A 302 30.83 20.35 32.68
N THR A 303 29.87 20.91 31.90
CA THR A 303 29.93 21.86 30.72
C THR A 303 29.57 21.25 29.35
N LYS A 304 29.08 21.90 28.27
CA LYS A 304 28.30 23.13 27.90
C LYS A 304 27.84 22.93 26.41
N ASP A 305 26.69 23.49 25.97
CA ASP A 305 26.09 23.24 24.63
C ASP A 305 26.45 24.28 23.51
N VAL A 306 26.41 23.87 22.23
CA VAL A 306 26.25 24.73 21.03
C VAL A 306 25.34 24.04 19.98
N SER A 307 24.43 24.81 19.34
CA SER A 307 23.48 24.38 18.31
C SER A 307 23.76 25.02 16.94
N ILE A 308 23.44 24.32 15.84
CA ILE A 308 23.42 24.86 14.46
C ILE A 308 22.10 24.45 13.80
N SER A 309 21.46 25.40 13.11
CA SER A 309 20.21 25.28 12.34
C SER A 309 20.52 25.29 10.83
N ILE A 310 19.84 24.45 10.05
CA ILE A 310 19.86 24.50 8.57
C ILE A 310 18.41 24.57 8.07
N ASN A 311 18.12 25.59 7.24
CA ASN A 311 16.87 25.72 6.50
C ASN A 311 16.96 25.02 5.13
N PRO A 312 15.86 24.42 4.62
CA PRO A 312 15.82 23.85 3.28
C PRO A 312 15.42 24.89 2.23
N PRO A 313 15.89 24.77 0.96
CA PRO A 313 15.37 25.57 -0.13
C PRO A 313 14.16 24.88 -0.79
N THR A 314 13.12 25.67 -1.01
CA THR A 314 11.99 25.37 -1.89
C THR A 314 12.36 25.65 -3.34
N THR A 315 12.03 24.74 -4.25
CA THR A 315 12.02 25.00 -5.70
C THR A 315 10.66 24.62 -6.29
N THR A 316 10.22 25.51 -7.18
CA THR A 316 8.92 25.58 -7.84
C THR A 316 8.87 24.73 -9.11
N MET A 317 7.74 24.03 -9.32
CA MET A 317 7.41 23.32 -10.56
C MET A 317 7.38 24.28 -11.76
N GLY A 318 8.08 23.92 -12.83
CA GLY A 318 8.18 24.70 -14.08
C GLY A 318 7.04 24.42 -15.06
N ASN A 319 6.72 25.44 -15.88
CA ASN A 319 5.86 25.34 -17.06
C ASN A 319 6.51 24.45 -18.14
N CYS A 320 5.68 23.77 -18.94
CA CYS A 320 6.13 23.08 -20.16
C CYS A 320 6.96 24.08 -20.98
N GLY A 321 8.25 23.78 -21.20
CA GLY A 321 9.17 24.69 -21.87
C GLY A 321 8.68 25.11 -23.26
N SER A 322 9.19 26.22 -23.77
CA SER A 322 8.85 26.85 -25.06
C SER A 322 9.17 26.02 -26.32
N SER A 323 9.40 24.71 -26.19
CA SER A 323 9.76 23.78 -27.26
C SER A 323 8.58 22.96 -27.81
N LEU A 324 7.40 23.00 -27.19
CA LEU A 324 6.23 22.24 -27.65
C LEU A 324 5.33 23.11 -28.55
N ASP A 325 5.47 22.97 -29.87
CA ASP A 325 4.64 23.68 -30.85
C ASP A 325 3.39 22.86 -31.22
N CYS A 326 2.31 23.09 -30.48
CA CYS A 326 1.03 22.40 -30.71
C CYS A 326 0.38 22.75 -32.06
N ALA A 327 0.77 23.85 -32.73
CA ALA A 327 0.22 24.22 -34.04
C ALA A 327 0.75 23.35 -35.18
N ALA A 328 1.93 22.75 -35.02
CA ALA A 328 2.52 21.82 -35.99
C ALA A 328 1.79 20.46 -36.04
N CYS A 329 1.07 20.09 -34.98
CA CYS A 329 0.38 18.80 -34.85
C CYS A 329 -1.06 18.79 -35.40
N GLY A 330 -1.62 19.94 -35.78
CA GLY A 330 -2.99 20.07 -36.30
C GLY A 330 -3.12 20.08 -37.83
N ASN A 331 -2.02 20.12 -38.59
CA ASN A 331 -2.04 20.23 -40.05
C ASN A 331 -1.64 18.91 -40.73
N ILE A 332 -2.59 18.30 -41.44
CA ILE A 332 -2.53 17.01 -42.16
C ILE A 332 -1.48 16.99 -43.31
N ARG A 333 -0.61 18.01 -43.44
CA ARG A 333 0.30 18.12 -44.59
C ARG A 333 1.72 18.62 -44.30
N SER A 334 2.17 18.61 -43.06
CA SER A 334 3.54 19.03 -42.74
C SER A 334 4.40 17.84 -42.33
N ASP A 335 5.40 17.57 -43.18
CA ASP A 335 6.55 16.69 -42.99
C ASP A 335 6.87 16.38 -41.52
N GLY A 336 6.49 15.19 -41.05
CA GLY A 336 7.19 14.39 -40.01
C GLY A 336 7.47 14.98 -38.62
N LYS A 337 7.12 16.24 -38.31
CA LYS A 337 7.58 16.91 -37.09
C LYS A 337 6.72 16.68 -35.83
N CYS A 338 5.56 16.05 -35.97
CA CYS A 338 4.75 15.62 -34.82
C CYS A 338 4.90 14.11 -34.51
N ALA A 339 5.76 13.39 -35.23
CA ALA A 339 6.11 12.00 -34.95
C ALA A 339 7.42 11.97 -34.16
N LYS A 340 7.36 12.31 -32.87
CA LYS A 340 8.27 11.65 -31.94
C LYS A 340 7.66 10.26 -31.76
N ASP A 341 8.39 9.19 -32.07
CA ASP A 341 7.91 7.81 -31.83
C ASP A 341 7.29 7.77 -30.42
N LEU A 342 5.97 7.68 -30.37
CA LEU A 342 5.20 7.84 -29.14
C LEU A 342 5.29 6.53 -28.37
N LYS A 343 6.46 6.31 -27.77
CA LYS A 343 6.75 5.14 -26.97
C LYS A 343 5.90 5.18 -25.71
N LEU A 344 4.98 4.22 -25.59
CA LEU A 344 4.15 4.06 -24.41
C LEU A 344 5.04 3.87 -23.17
N ASN A 345 4.82 4.67 -22.14
CA ASN A 345 5.47 4.53 -20.86
C ASN A 345 4.90 3.30 -20.13
N ALA A 346 5.70 2.24 -20.06
CA ALA A 346 5.35 0.99 -19.39
C ALA A 346 5.01 1.18 -17.90
N ASP A 347 5.54 2.22 -17.25
CA ASP A 347 5.31 2.50 -15.83
C ASP A 347 3.95 3.17 -15.58
N ILE A 348 3.27 3.65 -16.63
CA ILE A 348 1.88 4.14 -16.57
C ILE A 348 0.92 3.14 -17.18
N ALA A 349 1.18 2.73 -18.43
CA ALA A 349 0.28 1.95 -19.25
C ALA A 349 0.51 0.44 -19.18
N GLY A 350 1.61 0.00 -18.57
CA GLY A 350 1.98 -1.40 -18.71
C GLY A 350 1.19 -2.33 -17.77
N ILE A 351 1.31 -3.62 -18.07
CA ILE A 351 0.52 -4.68 -17.46
C ILE A 351 0.63 -4.80 -15.93
N GLY A 352 1.79 -4.52 -15.33
CA GLY A 352 1.95 -4.71 -13.88
C GLY A 352 1.18 -3.70 -13.05
N VAL A 353 1.13 -2.44 -13.49
CA VAL A 353 0.32 -1.40 -12.85
C VAL A 353 -1.17 -1.71 -13.03
N LEU A 354 -1.60 -2.09 -14.25
CA LEU A 354 -2.95 -2.55 -14.54
C LEU A 354 -3.39 -3.70 -13.63
N VAL A 355 -2.57 -4.75 -13.54
CA VAL A 355 -2.85 -5.91 -12.69
C VAL A 355 -2.96 -5.49 -11.23
N SER A 356 -2.09 -4.60 -10.74
CA SER A 356 -2.11 -4.20 -9.32
C SER A 356 -3.38 -3.46 -8.91
N PHE A 357 -3.84 -2.48 -9.70
CA PHE A 357 -5.07 -1.75 -9.45
C PHE A 357 -6.31 -2.63 -9.67
N TYR A 358 -6.35 -3.38 -10.78
CA TYR A 358 -7.47 -4.25 -11.09
C TYR A 358 -7.66 -5.34 -10.03
N PHE A 359 -6.57 -6.01 -9.65
CA PHE A 359 -6.62 -7.05 -8.61
C PHE A 359 -7.07 -6.49 -7.26
N SER A 360 -6.58 -5.32 -6.88
CA SER A 360 -6.97 -4.69 -5.61
C SER A 360 -8.47 -4.32 -5.61
N ALA A 361 -8.99 -3.76 -6.71
CA ALA A 361 -10.41 -3.41 -6.84
C ALA A 361 -11.29 -4.67 -6.87
N LEU A 362 -10.88 -5.69 -7.63
CA LEU A 362 -11.55 -6.98 -7.69
C LEU A 362 -11.59 -7.66 -6.32
N ALA A 363 -10.47 -7.66 -5.59
CA ALA A 363 -10.38 -8.25 -4.25
C ALA A 363 -11.37 -7.59 -3.29
N VAL A 364 -11.45 -6.26 -3.29
CA VAL A 364 -12.42 -5.52 -2.45
C VAL A 364 -13.86 -5.85 -2.84
N PHE A 365 -14.17 -5.86 -4.13
CA PHE A 365 -15.50 -6.21 -4.64
C PHE A 365 -15.91 -7.64 -4.25
N LEU A 366 -15.04 -8.63 -4.48
CA LEU A 366 -15.29 -10.03 -4.12
C LEU A 366 -15.42 -10.23 -2.61
N VAL A 367 -14.61 -9.54 -1.81
CA VAL A 367 -14.71 -9.63 -0.34
C VAL A 367 -16.02 -9.04 0.17
N VAL A 368 -16.57 -8.00 -0.45
CA VAL A 368 -17.88 -7.48 -0.08
C VAL A 368 -19.02 -8.39 -0.49
N ILE A 369 -18.98 -8.95 -1.70
CA ILE A 369 -19.96 -9.97 -2.11
C ILE A 369 -19.91 -11.16 -1.15
N TRP A 370 -18.72 -11.67 -0.87
CA TRP A 370 -18.51 -12.75 0.09
C TRP A 370 -19.03 -12.37 1.48
N GLY A 371 -18.71 -11.16 1.95
CA GLY A 371 -19.17 -10.61 3.21
C GLY A 371 -20.68 -10.55 3.30
N TYR A 372 -21.36 -10.15 2.23
CA TYR A 372 -22.82 -10.14 2.13
C TYR A 372 -23.38 -11.56 2.22
N LEU A 373 -22.93 -12.46 1.33
CA LEU A 373 -23.40 -13.85 1.25
C LEU A 373 -23.20 -14.64 2.57
N THR A 374 -22.10 -14.37 3.26
CA THR A 374 -21.79 -14.99 4.55
C THR A 374 -22.41 -14.28 5.75
N ALA A 375 -23.10 -13.16 5.54
CA ALA A 375 -23.56 -12.26 6.60
C ALA A 375 -22.43 -11.74 7.51
N THR A 376 -21.20 -11.65 7.00
CA THR A 376 -20.02 -11.17 7.72
C THR A 376 -19.90 -9.65 7.70
N LEU A 377 -20.67 -8.95 6.86
CA LEU A 377 -20.71 -7.48 6.88
C LEU A 377 -21.17 -6.92 8.25
N PRO A 378 -20.74 -5.70 8.61
CA PRO A 378 -21.12 -5.05 9.86
C PRO A 378 -22.64 -5.01 10.04
N THR A 379 -23.10 -5.26 11.27
CA THR A 379 -24.53 -5.37 11.58
C THR A 379 -25.33 -4.09 11.35
N GLY A 380 -24.68 -2.92 11.43
CA GLY A 380 -25.32 -1.63 11.12
C GLY A 380 -25.52 -1.37 9.61
N LEU A 381 -25.04 -2.27 8.75
CA LEU A 381 -25.16 -2.15 7.29
C LEU A 381 -26.24 -3.07 6.70
N LEU A 382 -26.53 -4.20 7.34
CA LEU A 382 -27.51 -5.19 6.86
C LEU A 382 -28.88 -4.94 7.48
N GLN A 383 -29.87 -4.65 6.63
CA GLN A 383 -31.27 -4.45 7.04
C GLN A 383 -31.99 -5.80 7.24
N GLU A 384 -33.18 -5.80 7.84
CA GLU A 384 -33.98 -7.04 7.98
C GLU A 384 -34.30 -7.70 6.64
N THR A 385 -34.54 -6.90 5.61
CA THR A 385 -34.76 -7.33 4.22
C THR A 385 -33.57 -8.14 3.67
N ASP A 386 -32.34 -7.71 3.95
CA ASP A 386 -31.11 -8.43 3.59
C ASP A 386 -31.06 -9.81 4.25
N GLN A 387 -31.48 -9.91 5.51
CA GLN A 387 -31.51 -11.19 6.23
C GLN A 387 -32.51 -12.16 5.60
N HIS A 388 -33.64 -11.66 5.07
CA HIS A 388 -34.62 -12.45 4.35
C HIS A 388 -34.11 -12.92 2.98
N ALA A 389 -33.47 -12.02 2.23
CA ALA A 389 -32.80 -12.37 0.98
C ALA A 389 -31.75 -13.47 1.19
N LEU A 390 -30.90 -13.35 2.21
CA LEU A 390 -29.90 -14.35 2.56
C LEU A 390 -30.50 -15.70 2.96
N LYS A 391 -31.63 -15.70 3.70
CA LYS A 391 -32.35 -16.94 4.02
C LYS A 391 -32.85 -17.63 2.76
N LEU A 392 -33.39 -16.87 1.80
CA LEU A 392 -33.86 -17.38 0.50
C LEU A 392 -32.71 -17.95 -0.33
N LEU A 393 -31.61 -17.20 -0.45
CA LEU A 393 -30.43 -17.58 -1.24
C LEU A 393 -29.73 -18.84 -0.70
N LYS A 394 -29.81 -19.09 0.62
CA LYS A 394 -29.26 -20.28 1.28
C LYS A 394 -30.17 -21.50 1.25
N ARG A 395 -31.45 -21.37 0.83
CA ARG A 395 -32.39 -22.51 0.71
C ARG A 395 -31.88 -23.63 -0.20
N PRO A 396 -31.39 -23.37 -1.44
CA PRO A 396 -30.92 -24.45 -2.31
C PRO A 396 -29.63 -25.13 -1.81
N PHE A 397 -28.81 -24.43 -1.04
CA PHE A 397 -27.55 -24.97 -0.49
C PHE A 397 -27.71 -25.69 0.86
N LYS A 398 -28.93 -25.73 1.43
CA LYS A 398 -29.24 -26.51 2.62
C LYS A 398 -29.33 -27.99 2.25
N ARG A 399 -28.17 -28.62 1.99
CA ARG A 399 -28.05 -30.07 1.86
C ARG A 399 -28.58 -30.69 3.15
N ASN A 400 -29.45 -31.69 3.02
CA ASN A 400 -30.21 -32.33 4.08
C ASN A 400 -29.24 -33.03 5.08
N LYS A 401 -28.59 -32.27 5.96
CA LYS A 401 -27.78 -32.80 7.06
C LYS A 401 -28.73 -33.29 8.14
N ARG A 402 -29.27 -34.49 7.94
CA ARG A 402 -29.67 -35.35 9.05
C ARG A 402 -28.38 -35.92 9.65
N HIS A 403 -28.24 -35.68 10.95
CA HIS A 403 -27.37 -36.34 11.93
C HIS A 403 -25.98 -35.75 12.26
N VAL A 404 -25.86 -35.50 13.57
CA VAL A 404 -24.72 -35.38 14.48
C VAL A 404 -23.80 -34.16 14.34
N GLY A 405 -23.97 -33.24 15.28
CA GLY A 405 -23.05 -32.15 15.59
C GLY A 405 -23.76 -31.13 16.47
N ALA A 406 -23.38 -31.06 17.75
CA ALA A 406 -23.98 -30.22 18.78
C ALA A 406 -24.37 -28.83 18.27
N GLU A 407 -25.61 -28.42 18.57
CA GLU A 407 -26.12 -27.09 18.31
C GLU A 407 -25.22 -26.09 19.04
N ILE A 408 -24.36 -25.38 18.29
CA ILE A 408 -23.40 -24.45 18.86
C ILE A 408 -24.21 -23.33 19.54
N PRO A 409 -23.93 -22.99 20.81
CA PRO A 409 -24.67 -21.94 21.51
C PRO A 409 -24.65 -20.63 20.70
N ILE A 410 -25.82 -19.99 20.58
CA ILE A 410 -26.03 -18.67 19.95
C ILE A 410 -24.92 -17.64 20.28
N PRO A 411 -24.47 -17.48 21.54
CA PRO A 411 -23.39 -16.53 21.86
C PRO A 411 -22.04 -16.85 21.17
N VAL A 412 -21.71 -18.13 21.00
CA VAL A 412 -20.47 -18.57 20.34
C VAL A 412 -20.52 -18.30 18.84
N GLN A 413 -21.68 -18.48 18.21
CA GLN A 413 -21.88 -18.18 16.79
C GLN A 413 -21.79 -16.67 16.51
N THR A 414 -22.36 -15.83 17.39
CA THR A 414 -22.29 -14.36 17.29
C THR A 414 -20.87 -13.85 17.48
N SER A 415 -20.13 -14.39 18.45
CA SER A 415 -18.71 -14.06 18.67
C SER A 415 -17.84 -14.39 17.46
N ARG A 416 -18.00 -15.59 16.88
CA ARG A 416 -17.26 -15.99 15.67
C ARG A 416 -17.58 -15.13 14.46
N ARG A 417 -18.85 -14.70 14.31
CA ARG A 417 -19.28 -13.79 13.25
C ARG A 417 -18.64 -12.41 13.41
N GLN A 418 -18.62 -11.87 14.62
CA GLN A 418 -17.96 -10.60 14.92
C GLN A 418 -16.46 -10.68 14.61
N GLY A 419 -15.81 -11.77 15.02
CA GLY A 419 -14.41 -12.05 14.68
C GLY A 419 -14.14 -12.01 13.16
N ARG A 420 -15.01 -12.60 12.33
CA ARG A 420 -14.86 -12.51 10.87
C ARG A 420 -15.15 -11.10 10.34
N SER A 421 -16.13 -10.40 10.90
CA SER A 421 -16.47 -9.03 10.53
C SER A 421 -15.30 -8.09 10.73
N ASP A 422 -14.63 -8.10 11.89
CA ASP A 422 -13.53 -7.14 12.09
C ASP A 422 -12.30 -7.47 11.23
N VAL A 423 -12.06 -8.74 10.87
CA VAL A 423 -10.98 -9.09 9.91
C VAL A 423 -11.32 -8.52 8.53
N LEU A 424 -12.56 -8.68 8.07
CA LEU A 424 -13.03 -8.14 6.80
C LEU A 424 -12.93 -6.61 6.76
N VAL A 425 -13.36 -5.92 7.82
CA VAL A 425 -13.29 -4.46 7.96
C VAL A 425 -11.84 -3.99 7.90
N SER A 426 -10.93 -4.63 8.65
CA SER A 426 -9.51 -4.26 8.64
C SER A 426 -8.85 -4.52 7.28
N PHE A 427 -9.21 -5.61 6.60
CA PHE A 427 -8.69 -5.92 5.27
C PHE A 427 -9.14 -4.90 4.21
N ILE A 428 -10.45 -4.60 4.16
CA ILE A 428 -11.00 -3.59 3.23
C ILE A 428 -10.41 -2.20 3.52
N LYS A 429 -10.26 -1.85 4.80
CA LYS A 429 -9.64 -0.58 5.20
C LYS A 429 -8.26 -0.42 4.55
N MET A 430 -7.40 -1.42 4.70
CA MET A 430 -6.04 -1.38 4.17
C MET A 430 -5.99 -1.36 2.64
N LEU A 431 -6.70 -2.26 1.95
CA LEU A 431 -6.71 -2.28 0.48
C LEU A 431 -7.22 -0.97 -0.10
N SER A 432 -8.24 -0.40 0.54
CA SER A 432 -8.75 0.90 0.15
C SER A 432 -7.73 2.00 0.43
N ASP A 433 -7.15 2.09 1.63
CA ASP A 433 -6.16 3.13 1.96
C ASP A 433 -4.96 3.10 0.99
N GLN A 434 -4.50 1.91 0.60
CA GLN A 434 -3.47 1.74 -0.43
C GLN A 434 -3.93 2.27 -1.79
N GLN A 435 -5.12 1.89 -2.25
CA GLN A 435 -5.67 2.37 -3.53
C GLN A 435 -5.94 3.88 -3.55
N LEU A 436 -6.20 4.53 -2.40
CA LEU A 436 -6.40 5.98 -2.34
C LEU A 436 -5.13 6.71 -2.69
N ILE A 437 -4.05 6.30 -2.04
CA ILE A 437 -2.76 6.93 -2.17
C ILE A 437 -2.19 6.61 -3.55
N THR A 438 -2.21 5.35 -4.00
CA THR A 438 -1.72 5.00 -5.33
C THR A 438 -2.56 5.64 -6.44
N GLY A 439 -3.89 5.69 -6.28
CA GLY A 439 -4.79 6.36 -7.22
C GLY A 439 -4.57 7.87 -7.29
N LEU A 440 -4.33 8.52 -6.15
CA LEU A 440 -3.99 9.94 -6.12
C LEU A 440 -2.59 10.20 -6.72
N SER A 441 -1.62 9.34 -6.42
CA SER A 441 -0.27 9.42 -6.96
C SER A 441 -0.23 9.29 -8.48
N ILE A 442 -0.96 8.34 -9.08
CA ILE A 442 -0.98 8.18 -10.54
C ILE A 442 -1.64 9.38 -11.24
N LEU A 443 -2.70 9.95 -10.65
CA LEU A 443 -3.31 11.19 -11.16
C LEU A 443 -2.34 12.37 -11.07
N ILE A 444 -1.63 12.53 -9.95
CA ILE A 444 -0.62 13.58 -9.79
C ILE A 444 0.52 13.40 -10.80
N ALA A 445 1.00 12.16 -10.97
CA ALA A 445 2.07 11.84 -11.92
C ALA A 445 1.65 12.12 -13.38
N ALA A 446 0.41 11.81 -13.73
CA ALA A 446 -0.14 12.11 -15.06
C ALA A 446 -0.24 13.62 -15.30
N LEU A 447 -0.71 14.38 -14.30
CA LEU A 447 -0.80 15.83 -14.37
C LEU A 447 0.58 16.50 -14.43
N SER A 448 1.57 16.00 -13.67
CA SER A 448 2.93 16.54 -13.71
C SER A 448 3.64 16.26 -15.04
N SER A 449 3.20 15.22 -15.77
CA SER A 449 3.82 14.75 -17.01
C SER A 449 2.96 15.06 -18.25
N GLN A 450 2.02 16.00 -18.14
CA GLN A 450 1.09 16.39 -19.21
C GLN A 450 1.75 16.79 -20.54
N CYS A 451 3.02 17.22 -20.51
CA CYS A 451 3.77 17.63 -21.70
C CYS A 451 4.36 16.43 -22.49
N VAL A 452 4.29 15.22 -21.94
CA VAL A 452 4.94 14.00 -22.50
C VAL A 452 3.92 12.87 -22.72
N ILE A 453 2.91 12.78 -21.86
CA ILE A 453 1.91 11.71 -21.89
C ILE A 453 0.99 11.82 -23.11
N SER A 454 0.81 10.67 -23.78
CA SER A 454 -0.13 10.47 -24.87
C SER A 454 -1.58 10.41 -24.39
N GLN A 455 -2.52 10.67 -25.29
CA GLN A 455 -3.94 10.49 -25.00
C GLN A 455 -4.27 9.06 -24.53
N ARG A 456 -3.70 8.02 -25.17
CA ARG A 456 -3.94 6.63 -24.78
C ARG A 456 -3.50 6.32 -23.34
N GLU A 457 -2.32 6.78 -22.95
CA GLU A 457 -1.83 6.63 -21.57
C GLU A 457 -2.72 7.39 -20.58
N TRP A 458 -3.21 8.56 -20.96
CA TRP A 458 -4.19 9.31 -20.17
C TRP A 458 -5.48 8.50 -19.94
N HIS A 459 -6.01 7.85 -20.99
CA HIS A 459 -7.16 6.93 -20.88
C HIS A 459 -6.91 5.73 -19.96
N ILE A 460 -5.68 5.22 -19.92
CA ILE A 460 -5.31 4.17 -18.98
C ILE A 460 -5.29 4.73 -17.55
N VAL A 461 -4.67 5.89 -17.32
CA VAL A 461 -4.65 6.55 -16.01
C VAL A 461 -6.05 6.83 -15.49
N THR A 462 -6.94 7.36 -16.33
CA THR A 462 -8.32 7.66 -15.94
C THR A 462 -9.10 6.39 -15.62
N SER A 463 -8.88 5.30 -16.38
CA SER A 463 -9.47 3.98 -16.09
C SER A 463 -8.96 3.38 -14.77
N LEU A 464 -7.66 3.51 -14.47
CA LEU A 464 -7.07 3.08 -13.21
C LEU A 464 -7.59 3.88 -12.01
N ALA A 465 -7.69 5.20 -12.18
CA ALA A 465 -8.28 6.08 -11.18
C ALA A 465 -9.77 5.78 -10.97
N TYR A 466 -10.51 5.41 -12.01
CA TYR A 466 -11.90 4.97 -11.88
C TYR A 466 -12.01 3.76 -10.94
N PHE A 467 -11.13 2.75 -11.05
CA PHE A 467 -11.11 1.63 -10.11
C PHE A 467 -10.84 2.06 -8.67
N SER A 468 -9.91 3.01 -8.45
CA SER A 468 -9.69 3.58 -7.11
C SER A 468 -10.96 4.25 -6.58
N ALA A 469 -11.65 5.06 -7.39
CA ALA A 469 -12.92 5.71 -7.01
C ALA A 469 -13.99 4.70 -6.57
N THR A 470 -14.18 3.63 -7.35
CA THR A 470 -15.15 2.57 -7.03
C THR A 470 -14.80 1.83 -5.74
N THR A 471 -13.52 1.48 -5.55
CA THR A 471 -13.02 0.89 -4.30
C THR A 471 -13.30 1.78 -3.11
N HIS A 472 -13.09 3.10 -3.24
CA HIS A 472 -13.34 4.05 -2.17
C HIS A 472 -14.81 4.14 -1.81
N SER A 473 -15.67 4.26 -2.81
CA SER A 473 -17.12 4.30 -2.62
C SER A 473 -17.61 3.08 -1.83
N LEU A 474 -17.20 1.88 -2.27
CA LEU A 474 -17.50 0.61 -1.62
C LEU A 474 -16.94 0.54 -0.18
N SER A 475 -15.70 0.97 0.03
CA SER A 475 -15.06 0.95 1.34
C SER A 475 -15.75 1.85 2.36
N LEU A 476 -16.23 3.03 1.94
CA LEU A 476 -16.86 4.01 2.84
C LEU A 476 -18.17 3.46 3.40
N ASP A 477 -18.92 2.68 2.61
CA ASP A 477 -20.13 2.00 3.09
C ASP A 477 -19.81 0.94 4.15
N VAL A 478 -18.81 0.08 3.88
CA VAL A 478 -18.44 -1.00 4.81
C VAL A 478 -17.79 -0.45 6.09
N LEU A 479 -17.00 0.62 5.99
CA LEU A 479 -16.26 1.19 7.10
C LEU A 479 -17.07 2.20 7.91
N ARG A 480 -18.36 2.41 7.60
CA ARG A 480 -19.19 3.45 8.21
C ARG A 480 -19.12 3.47 9.73
N ASN A 481 -19.41 2.33 10.36
CA ASN A 481 -19.44 2.23 11.82
C ASN A 481 -18.07 2.54 12.44
N TYR A 482 -17.00 2.05 11.81
CA TYR A 482 -15.63 2.28 12.23
C TYR A 482 -15.23 3.77 12.13
N LEU A 483 -15.61 4.44 11.04
CA LEU A 483 -15.29 5.86 10.82
C LEU A 483 -16.10 6.78 11.73
N VAL A 484 -17.33 6.41 12.10
CA VAL A 484 -18.11 7.17 13.10
C VAL A 484 -17.42 7.14 14.47
N GLU A 485 -16.85 6.01 14.86
CA GLU A 485 -16.11 5.86 16.12
C GLU A 485 -14.75 6.60 16.09
N HIS A 486 -14.11 6.68 14.92
CA HIS A 486 -12.78 7.28 14.75
C HIS A 486 -12.79 8.59 13.97
N ILE A 487 -13.13 9.68 14.66
CA ILE A 487 -13.32 11.02 14.09
C ILE A 487 -12.13 11.54 13.25
N TRP A 488 -10.89 11.35 13.71
CA TRP A 488 -9.70 11.80 12.98
C TRP A 488 -9.49 11.04 11.68
N VAL A 489 -9.62 9.70 11.75
CA VAL A 489 -9.49 8.83 10.58
C VAL A 489 -10.58 9.15 9.56
N ARG A 490 -11.79 9.44 10.03
CA ARG A 490 -12.92 9.90 9.20
C ARG A 490 -12.58 11.18 8.44
N TYR A 491 -12.14 12.24 9.14
CA TYR A 491 -11.82 13.49 8.46
C TYR A 491 -10.68 13.34 7.46
N CYS A 492 -9.58 12.68 7.83
CA CYS A 492 -8.49 12.42 6.90
C CYS A 492 -8.98 11.67 5.65
N ARG A 493 -9.75 10.58 5.83
CA ARG A 493 -10.25 9.78 4.71
C ARG A 493 -11.20 10.57 3.81
N ILE A 494 -12.12 11.35 4.39
CA ILE A 494 -13.03 12.20 3.62
C ILE A 494 -12.24 13.23 2.81
N THR A 495 -11.28 13.92 3.44
CA THR A 495 -10.45 14.92 2.76
C THR A 495 -9.67 14.33 1.60
N PHE A 496 -8.96 13.21 1.79
CA PHE A 496 -8.21 12.57 0.71
C PHE A 496 -9.13 12.05 -0.41
N THR A 497 -10.30 11.49 -0.05
CA THR A 497 -11.28 11.05 -1.06
C THR A 497 -11.82 12.24 -1.86
N LEU A 498 -12.07 13.39 -1.23
CA LEU A 498 -12.53 14.59 -1.94
C LEU A 498 -11.46 15.15 -2.88
N ILE A 499 -10.22 15.25 -2.42
CA ILE A 499 -9.08 15.67 -3.27
C ILE A 499 -8.96 14.72 -4.48
N PHE A 500 -8.99 13.41 -4.22
CA PHE A 500 -8.95 12.40 -5.26
C PHE A 500 -10.10 12.56 -6.27
N LEU A 501 -11.34 12.76 -5.82
CA LEU A 501 -12.50 12.93 -6.69
C LEU A 501 -12.41 14.20 -7.55
N VAL A 502 -11.84 15.29 -7.03
CA VAL A 502 -11.61 16.52 -7.80
C VAL A 502 -10.60 16.26 -8.93
N PHE A 503 -9.46 15.64 -8.61
CA PHE A 503 -8.42 15.31 -9.59
C PHE A 503 -8.95 14.32 -10.64
N PHE A 504 -9.67 13.29 -10.19
CA PHE A 504 -10.30 12.31 -11.05
C PHE A 504 -11.33 12.95 -11.98
N THR A 505 -12.19 13.85 -11.47
CA THR A 505 -13.19 14.53 -12.30
C THR A 505 -12.55 15.37 -13.38
N PHE A 506 -11.49 16.12 -13.04
CA PHE A 506 -10.71 16.85 -14.04
C PHE A 506 -10.13 15.91 -15.10
N ALA A 507 -9.44 14.85 -14.67
CA ALA A 507 -8.82 13.91 -15.60
C ALA A 507 -9.86 13.22 -16.50
N PHE A 508 -10.98 12.78 -15.94
CA PHE A 508 -12.08 12.12 -16.66
C PHE A 508 -12.80 13.05 -17.65
N LEU A 509 -12.90 14.35 -17.35
CA LEU A 509 -13.41 15.33 -18.31
C LEU A 509 -12.45 15.52 -19.48
N VAL A 510 -11.14 15.65 -19.20
CA VAL A 510 -10.10 15.77 -20.23
C VAL A 510 -10.05 14.56 -21.14
N ASP A 511 -10.22 13.37 -20.55
CA ASP A 511 -10.29 12.09 -21.24
C ASP A 511 -11.37 12.05 -22.34
N HIS A 512 -12.52 12.65 -22.08
CA HIS A 512 -13.67 12.62 -22.98
C HIS A 512 -13.77 13.86 -23.88
N LEU A 513 -12.72 14.69 -23.93
CA LEU A 513 -12.66 15.77 -24.92
C LEU A 513 -12.42 15.17 -26.31
N PRO A 514 -13.02 15.75 -27.37
CA PRO A 514 -12.80 15.28 -28.73
C PRO A 514 -11.36 15.54 -29.15
N ALA A 515 -10.65 14.49 -29.56
CA ALA A 515 -9.31 14.58 -30.12
C ALA A 515 -9.32 14.12 -31.58
N TRP A 516 -8.50 14.77 -32.42
CA TRP A 516 -8.44 14.50 -33.86
C TRP A 516 -7.37 13.45 -34.24
N GLN A 517 -6.48 13.06 -33.32
CA GLN A 517 -5.47 11.99 -33.46
C GLN A 517 -4.74 11.78 -32.12
N ASP A 518 -3.85 10.77 -32.02
CA ASP A 518 -2.96 10.51 -30.87
C ASP A 518 -2.08 11.75 -30.57
N GLN A 519 -2.62 12.71 -29.82
CA GLN A 519 -1.95 13.96 -29.44
C GLN A 519 -1.46 13.91 -27.99
N ILE A 520 -0.47 14.77 -27.68
CA ILE A 520 -0.02 15.02 -26.31
C ILE A 520 -1.11 15.80 -25.55
N ILE A 521 -1.37 15.41 -24.30
CA ILE A 521 -2.46 15.99 -23.48
C ILE A 521 -2.34 17.51 -23.31
N HIS A 522 -1.13 18.06 -23.18
CA HIS A 522 -0.95 19.50 -23.09
C HIS A 522 -1.51 20.25 -24.32
N CYS A 523 -1.37 19.67 -25.53
CA CYS A 523 -1.90 20.28 -26.74
C CYS A 523 -3.43 20.17 -26.81
N LEU A 524 -4.01 19.04 -26.34
CA LEU A 524 -5.46 18.89 -26.20
C LEU A 524 -6.07 19.95 -25.28
N LEU A 525 -5.40 20.24 -24.15
CA LEU A 525 -5.83 21.27 -23.20
C LEU A 525 -5.79 22.69 -23.78
N LEU A 526 -4.85 22.98 -24.68
CA LEU A 526 -4.73 24.27 -25.36
C LEU A 526 -5.76 24.43 -26.49
N ASP A 527 -6.05 23.36 -27.23
CA ASP A 527 -6.92 23.37 -28.41
C ASP A 527 -8.43 23.33 -28.07
N TRP A 528 -8.80 22.91 -26.85
CA TRP A 528 -10.19 22.90 -26.35
C TRP A 528 -10.94 24.24 -26.52
N ARG A 529 -10.22 25.36 -26.66
CA ARG A 529 -10.81 26.68 -26.90
C ARG A 529 -11.43 26.83 -28.30
N SER A 530 -11.14 25.92 -29.24
CA SER A 530 -11.52 25.97 -30.65
C SER A 530 -12.71 25.04 -30.97
N GLN A 531 -13.91 25.45 -30.54
CA GLN A 531 -15.27 24.93 -30.88
C GLN A 531 -15.66 23.48 -30.52
N PRO A 532 -16.68 23.29 -29.66
CA PRO A 532 -17.45 22.04 -29.61
C PRO A 532 -18.67 22.10 -30.54
N GLY A 533 -18.77 21.19 -31.50
CA GLY A 533 -19.98 20.93 -32.27
C GLY A 533 -21.11 20.29 -31.43
N LEU A 534 -22.35 20.43 -31.88
CA LEU A 534 -23.57 19.93 -31.18
C LEU A 534 -23.54 18.42 -30.87
N LEU A 535 -22.93 17.60 -31.74
CA LEU A 535 -22.83 16.14 -31.56
C LEU A 535 -21.82 15.74 -30.46
N GLN A 536 -20.86 16.62 -30.16
CA GLN A 536 -19.83 16.38 -29.13
C GLN A 536 -20.33 16.82 -27.75
N ILE A 537 -21.15 17.86 -27.70
CA ILE A 537 -21.88 18.22 -26.48
C ILE A 537 -22.82 17.07 -26.09
N SER A 538 -23.47 16.40 -27.05
CA SER A 538 -24.37 15.29 -26.72
C SER A 538 -23.65 14.05 -26.19
N THR A 539 -22.46 13.69 -26.68
CA THR A 539 -21.68 12.56 -26.14
C THR A 539 -21.19 12.83 -24.71
N LEU A 540 -20.70 14.03 -24.42
CA LEU A 540 -20.37 14.48 -23.05
C LEU A 540 -21.59 14.40 -22.12
N MET A 541 -22.74 14.89 -22.57
CA MET A 541 -23.96 14.88 -21.77
C MET A 541 -24.55 13.48 -21.54
N ILE A 542 -24.38 12.55 -22.48
CA ILE A 542 -24.97 11.19 -22.40
C ILE A 542 -24.05 10.21 -21.67
N ASN A 543 -22.73 10.28 -21.88
CA ASN A 543 -21.80 9.27 -21.35
C ASN A 543 -21.07 9.74 -20.08
N VAL A 544 -20.68 11.02 -20.01
CA VAL A 544 -19.82 11.52 -18.92
C VAL A 544 -20.65 11.99 -17.73
N VAL A 545 -21.68 12.79 -17.99
CA VAL A 545 -22.51 13.38 -16.94
C VAL A 545 -23.19 12.32 -16.06
N PRO A 546 -23.83 11.26 -16.60
CA PRO A 546 -24.46 10.24 -15.75
C PRO A 546 -23.45 9.48 -14.88
N VAL A 547 -22.27 9.16 -15.43
CA VAL A 547 -21.20 8.48 -14.67
C VAL A 547 -20.74 9.36 -13.52
N LEU A 548 -20.48 10.65 -13.77
CA LEU A 548 -20.10 11.59 -12.71
C LEU A 548 -21.21 11.80 -11.67
N ILE A 549 -22.48 11.87 -12.09
CA ILE A 549 -23.63 11.99 -11.17
C ILE A 549 -23.72 10.75 -10.28
N ILE A 550 -23.61 9.54 -10.84
CA ILE A 550 -23.65 8.30 -10.06
C ILE A 550 -22.47 8.25 -9.08
N LEU A 551 -21.27 8.57 -9.56
CA LEU A 551 -20.04 8.53 -8.77
C LEU A 551 -20.08 9.55 -7.62
N TRP A 552 -20.25 10.84 -7.92
CA TRP A 552 -20.35 11.90 -6.91
C TRP A 552 -21.57 11.73 -6.01
N GLY A 553 -22.74 11.41 -6.58
CA GLY A 553 -23.97 11.19 -5.82
C GLY A 553 -23.80 10.09 -4.77
N LYS A 554 -23.12 9.00 -5.14
CA LYS A 554 -22.81 7.91 -4.20
C LYS A 554 -21.84 8.37 -3.12
N HIS A 555 -20.70 8.99 -3.48
CA HIS A 555 -19.73 9.46 -2.49
C HIS A 555 -20.33 10.49 -1.53
N LEU A 556 -21.06 11.47 -2.04
CA LEU A 556 -21.72 12.50 -1.23
C LEU A 556 -22.78 11.90 -0.32
N SER A 557 -23.60 10.97 -0.81
CA SER A 557 -24.60 10.26 0.02
C SER A 557 -23.95 9.54 1.21
N VAL A 558 -22.84 8.84 0.98
CA VAL A 558 -22.12 8.11 2.05
C VAL A 558 -21.43 9.08 3.01
N MET A 559 -20.74 10.10 2.49
CA MET A 559 -20.08 11.13 3.31
C MET A 559 -21.09 11.91 4.17
N ALA A 560 -22.26 12.24 3.62
CA ALA A 560 -23.31 12.92 4.37
C ALA A 560 -23.81 12.03 5.52
N ARG A 561 -24.04 10.72 5.27
CA ARG A 561 -24.41 9.73 6.28
C ARG A 561 -23.33 9.48 7.35
N LEU A 562 -22.06 9.82 7.07
CA LEU A 562 -20.91 9.74 7.97
C LEU A 562 -20.73 10.98 8.85
N VAL A 563 -21.04 12.17 8.32
CA VAL A 563 -20.89 13.45 9.02
C VAL A 563 -22.09 13.74 9.91
N ALA A 564 -23.31 13.45 9.44
CA ALA A 564 -24.55 13.73 10.17
C ALA A 564 -25.44 12.47 10.26
N PRO A 565 -25.05 11.48 11.10
CA PRO A 565 -25.79 10.21 11.22
C PRO A 565 -27.22 10.38 11.73
N GLU A 566 -27.49 11.44 12.53
CA GLU A 566 -28.82 11.72 13.08
C GLU A 566 -29.71 12.58 12.16
N ALA A 567 -29.12 13.42 11.31
CA ALA A 567 -29.87 14.35 10.45
C ALA A 567 -30.35 13.70 9.14
N ILE A 568 -29.68 12.63 8.68
CA ILE A 568 -29.99 11.94 7.43
C ILE A 568 -30.64 10.59 7.75
N HIS A 569 -31.72 10.65 8.53
CA HIS A 569 -32.74 9.64 8.38
C HIS A 569 -33.47 9.99 7.08
N HIS A 570 -33.01 9.45 5.95
CA HIS A 570 -33.62 9.60 4.61
C HIS A 570 -35.07 9.05 4.54
N ARG A 571 -35.67 8.79 5.71
CA ARG A 571 -36.97 8.20 6.03
C ARG A 571 -38.18 9.06 5.68
N HIS A 572 -38.05 10.19 4.99
CA HIS A 572 -39.17 11.13 4.80
C HIS A 572 -39.51 11.50 3.36
N VAL A 573 -38.60 11.33 2.39
CA VAL A 573 -38.88 11.73 0.99
C VAL A 573 -39.27 10.52 0.13
N THR A 574 -38.50 9.43 0.20
CA THR A 574 -38.79 8.15 -0.48
C THR A 574 -40.07 7.52 0.07
N THR A 575 -40.22 7.51 1.40
CA THR A 575 -41.40 7.02 2.12
C THR A 575 -42.69 7.72 1.67
N LYS A 576 -42.70 9.06 1.62
CA LYS A 576 -43.90 9.83 1.19
C LYS A 576 -44.27 9.62 -0.28
N MET A 577 -43.28 9.41 -1.15
CA MET A 577 -43.52 9.14 -2.57
C MET A 577 -44.07 7.72 -2.77
N VAL A 578 -43.48 6.73 -2.09
CA VAL A 578 -43.91 5.32 -2.11
C VAL A 578 -45.31 5.17 -1.50
N ASP A 579 -45.61 5.87 -0.40
CA ASP A 579 -46.94 5.87 0.21
C ASP A 579 -47.98 6.39 -0.80
N ARG A 580 -47.70 7.51 -1.48
CA ARG A 580 -48.60 8.04 -2.51
C ARG A 580 -48.79 7.09 -3.68
N MET A 581 -47.71 6.54 -4.24
CA MET A 581 -47.80 5.60 -5.35
C MET A 581 -48.51 4.30 -4.96
N SER A 582 -48.29 3.82 -3.73
CA SER A 582 -49.00 2.66 -3.18
C SER A 582 -50.49 2.94 -3.02
N MET A 583 -50.87 4.09 -2.48
CA MET A 583 -52.27 4.51 -2.37
C MET A 583 -52.96 4.56 -3.74
N TYR A 584 -52.34 5.22 -4.72
CA TYR A 584 -52.88 5.28 -6.08
C TYR A 584 -52.98 3.90 -6.75
N PHE A 585 -51.97 3.04 -6.57
CA PHE A 585 -51.97 1.68 -7.10
C PHE A 585 -53.08 0.82 -6.47
N TRP A 586 -53.28 0.88 -5.15
CA TRP A 586 -54.34 0.14 -4.45
C TRP A 586 -55.73 0.62 -4.84
N SER A 587 -55.92 1.93 -4.92
CA SER A 587 -57.15 2.56 -5.39
C SER A 587 -57.47 2.11 -6.82
N TRP A 588 -56.49 2.16 -7.73
CA TRP A 588 -56.68 1.75 -9.12
C TRP A 588 -56.95 0.26 -9.31
N THR A 589 -56.25 -0.61 -8.58
CA THR A 589 -56.34 -2.06 -8.79
C THR A 589 -57.57 -2.71 -8.16
N ASN A 590 -58.17 -2.08 -7.13
CA ASN A 590 -59.30 -2.65 -6.40
C ASN A 590 -60.57 -1.77 -6.45
N ASP A 591 -60.52 -0.68 -7.21
CA ASP A 591 -61.63 0.28 -7.38
C ASP A 591 -62.15 0.83 -6.04
N ILE A 592 -61.21 1.18 -5.14
CA ILE A 592 -61.50 1.74 -3.81
C ILE A 592 -61.11 3.22 -3.73
N SER A 593 -61.74 3.95 -2.80
CA SER A 593 -61.46 5.37 -2.59
C SER A 593 -60.02 5.61 -2.12
N THR A 594 -59.45 6.77 -2.44
CA THR A 594 -58.08 7.12 -2.06
C THR A 594 -57.89 7.20 -0.54
N SER A 595 -58.92 7.60 0.22
CA SER A 595 -58.89 7.58 1.69
C SER A 595 -58.82 6.17 2.26
N GLU A 596 -59.61 5.24 1.71
CA GLU A 596 -59.60 3.83 2.16
C GLU A 596 -58.28 3.13 1.77
N SER A 597 -57.71 3.48 0.61
CA SER A 597 -56.37 3.03 0.23
C SER A 597 -55.27 3.58 1.15
N ALA A 598 -55.46 4.78 1.71
CA ALA A 598 -54.52 5.40 2.65
C ALA A 598 -54.49 4.65 3.98
N ASP A 599 -55.65 4.27 4.49
CA ASP A 599 -55.78 3.47 5.71
C ASP A 599 -55.16 2.08 5.53
N ILE A 600 -55.37 1.43 4.37
CA ILE A 600 -54.75 0.14 4.04
C ILE A 600 -53.22 0.25 3.99
N VAL A 601 -52.67 1.30 3.36
CA VAL A 601 -51.22 1.53 3.30
C VAL A 601 -50.65 1.83 4.70
N ALA A 602 -51.39 2.58 5.54
CA ALA A 602 -51.00 2.88 6.91
C ALA A 602 -51.02 1.65 7.82
N ASP A 603 -52.04 0.79 7.70
CA ASP A 603 -52.14 -0.46 8.45
C ASP A 603 -51.14 -1.52 7.97
N ALA A 604 -50.91 -1.62 6.66
CA ALA A 604 -49.83 -2.45 6.13
C ALA A 604 -48.48 -2.02 6.72
N ARG A 605 -48.22 -0.71 6.81
CA ARG A 605 -46.99 -0.20 7.44
C ARG A 605 -46.87 -0.59 8.91
N ARG A 606 -47.97 -0.55 9.67
CA ARG A 606 -48.01 -0.99 11.08
C ARG A 606 -47.77 -2.49 11.23
N LEU A 607 -48.40 -3.31 10.39
CA LEU A 607 -48.31 -4.77 10.45
C LEU A 607 -46.95 -5.29 9.97
N TYR A 608 -46.47 -4.82 8.82
CA TYR A 608 -45.17 -5.23 8.27
C TYR A 608 -43.98 -4.63 9.03
N GLY A 609 -44.17 -3.51 9.74
CA GLY A 609 -43.17 -2.95 10.66
C GLY A 609 -42.95 -3.75 11.95
N ILE A 610 -43.82 -4.72 12.27
CA ILE A 610 -43.77 -5.52 13.51
C ILE A 610 -43.54 -7.02 13.23
N ALA A 611 -43.89 -7.54 12.04
CA ALA A 611 -43.85 -8.97 11.80
C ALA A 611 -43.39 -9.36 10.39
N ILE A 612 -42.17 -9.91 10.29
CA ILE A 612 -41.86 -10.86 9.20
C ILE A 612 -42.29 -12.26 9.65
N ARG A 613 -43.61 -12.47 9.73
CA ARG A 613 -44.22 -13.80 9.78
C ARG A 613 -45.34 -13.82 8.76
N PRO A 614 -45.20 -14.52 7.61
CA PRO A 614 -46.29 -14.66 6.67
C PRO A 614 -47.31 -15.60 7.31
N SER A 615 -48.24 -15.06 8.10
CA SER A 615 -49.41 -15.82 8.53
C SER A 615 -50.41 -15.80 7.39
N ASN A 616 -50.39 -16.86 6.58
CA ASN A 616 -51.46 -17.51 5.82
C ASN A 616 -52.65 -16.72 5.21
N THR A 617 -52.65 -15.40 5.17
CA THR A 617 -53.69 -14.58 4.55
C THR A 617 -53.18 -14.02 3.25
N LYS A 618 -54.02 -14.12 2.22
CA LYS A 618 -53.79 -13.68 0.83
C LYS A 618 -53.73 -12.15 0.71
N THR A 619 -52.98 -11.45 1.55
CA THR A 619 -52.75 -10.01 1.39
C THR A 619 -51.70 -9.80 0.30
N ARG A 620 -52.15 -9.33 -0.88
CA ARG A 620 -51.27 -8.88 -1.96
C ARG A 620 -50.43 -7.72 -1.42
N ILE A 621 -49.13 -7.90 -1.26
CA ILE A 621 -48.23 -6.80 -0.86
C ILE A 621 -48.04 -5.87 -2.07
N SER A 622 -48.14 -4.54 -1.86
CA SER A 622 -47.88 -3.55 -2.92
C SER A 622 -46.45 -3.70 -3.46
N VAL A 623 -46.30 -3.72 -4.78
CA VAL A 623 -44.98 -3.76 -5.46
C VAL A 623 -44.12 -2.57 -5.03
N TRP A 624 -44.72 -1.41 -4.79
CA TRP A 624 -44.03 -0.20 -4.36
C TRP A 624 -43.42 -0.31 -2.96
N TYR A 625 -44.11 -0.99 -2.05
CA TYR A 625 -43.58 -1.26 -0.70
C TYR A 625 -42.37 -2.20 -0.78
N PHE A 626 -42.41 -3.20 -1.67
CA PHE A 626 -41.25 -4.06 -1.90
C PHE A 626 -40.06 -3.29 -2.49
N LEU A 627 -40.30 -2.37 -3.43
CA LEU A 627 -39.26 -1.52 -4.02
C LEU A 627 -38.62 -0.60 -2.98
N GLU A 628 -39.41 0.00 -2.08
CA GLU A 628 -38.88 0.80 -0.95
C GLU A 628 -38.00 -0.03 -0.02
N GLN A 629 -38.49 -1.19 0.40
CA GLN A 629 -37.75 -2.12 1.25
C GLN A 629 -36.46 -2.64 0.60
N TYR A 630 -36.47 -2.80 -0.73
CA TYR A 630 -35.28 -3.11 -1.51
C TYR A 630 -34.29 -1.93 -1.51
N HIS A 631 -34.74 -0.72 -1.84
CA HIS A 631 -33.89 0.48 -1.87
C HIS A 631 -33.25 0.83 -0.52
N GLU A 632 -33.88 0.47 0.59
CA GLU A 632 -33.30 0.63 1.94
C GLU A 632 -32.35 -0.53 2.33
N ALA A 633 -32.36 -1.63 1.58
CA ALA A 633 -31.50 -2.78 1.81
C ALA A 633 -30.12 -2.60 1.17
N TYR A 634 -29.08 -3.17 1.79
CA TYR A 634 -27.75 -3.25 1.18
C TYR A 634 -27.72 -4.17 -0.07
N LEU A 635 -28.78 -4.94 -0.30
CA LEU A 635 -28.95 -5.68 -1.55
C LEU A 635 -29.14 -4.76 -2.76
N SER A 636 -29.90 -3.65 -2.62
CA SER A 636 -30.15 -2.73 -3.75
C SER A 636 -28.92 -2.03 -4.24
N GLU A 637 -27.96 -1.99 -3.35
CA GLU A 637 -26.69 -1.43 -3.56
C GLU A 637 -25.93 -2.33 -4.58
N LEU A 638 -25.69 -3.62 -4.33
CA LEU A 638 -24.82 -4.50 -5.15
C LEU A 638 -24.86 -4.34 -6.70
N PRO A 639 -26.02 -4.22 -7.38
CA PRO A 639 -26.06 -4.00 -8.83
C PRO A 639 -25.33 -2.74 -9.31
N VAL A 640 -25.34 -1.66 -8.53
CA VAL A 640 -24.64 -0.41 -8.87
C VAL A 640 -23.13 -0.62 -8.89
N TRP A 641 -22.58 -1.40 -7.95
CA TRP A 641 -21.16 -1.74 -7.92
C TRP A 641 -20.80 -2.70 -9.04
N ALA A 642 -21.67 -3.67 -9.35
CA ALA A 642 -21.47 -4.56 -10.47
C ALA A 642 -21.41 -3.77 -11.79
N PHE A 643 -22.32 -2.80 -11.97
CA PHE A 643 -22.28 -1.88 -13.11
C PHE A 643 -21.00 -1.05 -13.14
N GLN A 644 -20.62 -0.40 -12.03
CA GLN A 644 -19.39 0.40 -11.96
C GLN A 644 -18.16 -0.46 -12.28
N PHE A 645 -18.04 -1.65 -11.68
CA PHE A 645 -16.92 -2.55 -11.94
C PHE A 645 -16.89 -3.03 -13.40
N ALA A 646 -18.04 -3.34 -13.98
CA ALA A 646 -18.16 -3.71 -15.40
C ALA A 646 -17.80 -2.55 -16.34
N TYR A 647 -18.23 -1.33 -16.03
CA TYR A 647 -17.88 -0.12 -16.77
C TYR A 647 -16.36 0.13 -16.74
N GLY A 648 -15.75 0.12 -15.55
CA GLY A 648 -14.29 0.27 -15.41
C GLY A 648 -13.51 -0.83 -16.15
N THR A 649 -13.99 -2.07 -16.08
CA THR A 649 -13.38 -3.21 -16.80
C THR A 649 -13.47 -3.02 -18.31
N THR A 650 -14.64 -2.62 -18.82
CA THR A 650 -14.86 -2.41 -20.26
C THR A 650 -13.98 -1.27 -20.78
N ASN A 651 -13.92 -0.14 -20.07
CA ASN A 651 -13.08 0.99 -20.44
C ASN A 651 -11.59 0.63 -20.41
N THR A 652 -11.15 -0.14 -19.42
CA THR A 652 -9.75 -0.60 -19.36
C THR A 652 -9.42 -1.53 -20.53
N ILE A 653 -10.32 -2.46 -20.87
CA ILE A 653 -10.15 -3.36 -22.02
C ILE A 653 -10.06 -2.56 -23.31
N GLN A 654 -10.92 -1.55 -23.49
CA GLN A 654 -10.88 -0.68 -24.67
C GLN A 654 -9.62 0.19 -24.72
N ALA A 655 -9.17 0.72 -23.59
CA ALA A 655 -7.97 1.55 -23.51
C ALA A 655 -6.69 0.74 -23.83
N VAL A 656 -6.62 -0.52 -23.38
CA VAL A 656 -5.42 -1.37 -23.52
C VAL A 656 -5.42 -2.16 -24.85
N TRP A 657 -6.56 -2.73 -25.23
CA TRP A 657 -6.66 -3.67 -26.37
C TRP A 657 -7.58 -3.22 -27.50
N GLY A 658 -8.13 -2.00 -27.45
CA GLY A 658 -8.98 -1.46 -28.51
C GLY A 658 -8.22 -1.12 -29.79
N VAL A 659 -7.95 -2.11 -30.64
CA VAL A 659 -7.22 -1.94 -31.91
C VAL A 659 -7.91 -0.94 -32.85
N ASP A 660 -9.24 -1.01 -32.96
CA ASP A 660 -10.04 -0.10 -33.79
C ASP A 660 -10.11 1.34 -33.23
N ALA A 661 -9.84 1.52 -31.93
CA ALA A 661 -9.97 2.81 -31.25
C ALA A 661 -8.73 3.71 -31.43
N TRP A 662 -7.55 3.12 -31.65
CA TRP A 662 -6.27 3.85 -31.69
C TRP A 662 -5.46 3.70 -32.98
N GLY A 663 -5.90 2.87 -33.93
CA GLY A 663 -5.44 2.89 -35.33
C GLY A 663 -3.94 2.60 -35.59
N THR A 664 -3.19 2.07 -34.63
CA THR A 664 -1.73 1.85 -34.75
C THR A 664 -1.30 0.48 -34.21
N ASP A 665 -0.52 -0.25 -35.00
CA ASP A 665 0.27 -1.42 -34.56
C ASP A 665 1.39 -0.91 -33.64
N VAL A 666 1.16 -0.93 -32.32
CA VAL A 666 2.16 -0.49 -31.34
C VAL A 666 3.19 -1.58 -31.11
N GLU A 667 4.47 -1.24 -31.27
CA GLU A 667 5.60 -2.12 -30.91
C GLU A 667 5.47 -2.60 -29.46
N ASP A 668 5.60 -3.92 -29.30
CA ASP A 668 5.12 -4.73 -28.19
C ASP A 668 6.01 -4.63 -26.91
N GLU A 669 6.40 -3.42 -26.50
CA GLU A 669 7.10 -3.20 -25.22
C GLU A 669 6.16 -3.32 -24.00
N THR A 670 4.84 -3.42 -24.21
CA THR A 670 3.84 -3.53 -23.11
C THR A 670 3.93 -4.85 -22.33
N THR A 671 4.59 -5.86 -22.88
CA THR A 671 4.80 -7.17 -22.25
C THR A 671 6.05 -7.24 -21.37
N ALA A 672 7.01 -6.33 -21.58
CA ALA A 672 8.21 -6.24 -20.74
C ALA A 672 7.86 -5.47 -19.45
N LEU A 673 8.04 -6.11 -18.29
CA LEU A 673 7.79 -5.45 -17.01
C LEU A 673 8.86 -4.36 -16.76
N GLY A 674 8.41 -3.10 -16.82
CA GLY A 674 9.16 -1.93 -16.38
C GLY A 674 9.44 -1.94 -14.87
N PHE A 675 10.35 -1.05 -14.44
CA PHE A 675 10.81 -1.00 -13.06
C PHE A 675 9.69 -0.68 -12.08
N GLY A 676 8.89 0.37 -12.36
CA GLY A 676 7.77 0.79 -11.51
C GLY A 676 6.68 -0.26 -11.44
N GLN A 677 6.52 -1.05 -12.50
CA GLN A 677 5.52 -2.13 -12.57
C GLN A 677 5.82 -3.30 -11.64
N VAL A 678 7.08 -3.72 -11.57
CA VAL A 678 7.53 -4.78 -10.65
C VAL A 678 7.31 -4.33 -9.20
N VAL A 679 7.62 -3.06 -8.91
CA VAL A 679 7.39 -2.47 -7.58
C VAL A 679 5.89 -2.43 -7.25
N ALA A 680 5.03 -2.01 -8.18
CA ALA A 680 3.58 -1.97 -7.99
C ALA A 680 2.99 -3.36 -7.69
N ILE A 681 3.43 -4.41 -8.39
CA ILE A 681 3.03 -5.79 -8.12
C ILE A 681 3.53 -6.24 -6.74
N GLY A 682 4.80 -5.94 -6.40
CA GLY A 682 5.38 -6.28 -5.11
C GLY A 682 4.59 -5.71 -3.93
N LEU A 683 4.08 -4.48 -4.06
CA LEU A 683 3.26 -3.82 -3.04
C LEU A 683 1.93 -4.52 -2.75
N LEU A 684 1.44 -5.42 -3.61
CA LEU A 684 0.25 -6.25 -3.33
C LEU A 684 0.48 -7.27 -2.20
N VAL A 685 1.74 -7.58 -1.90
CA VAL A 685 2.09 -8.53 -0.84
C VAL A 685 1.74 -7.96 0.55
N LEU A 686 1.79 -6.63 0.73
CA LEU A 686 1.50 -5.96 2.01
C LEU A 686 0.08 -6.27 2.54
N PRO A 687 -0.97 -6.14 1.70
CA PRO A 687 -2.31 -6.59 2.06
C PRO A 687 -2.41 -8.05 2.52
N LEU A 688 -1.66 -8.94 1.89
CA LEU A 688 -1.71 -10.37 2.18
C LEU A 688 -1.03 -10.70 3.52
N ILE A 689 0.11 -10.05 3.80
CA ILE A 689 0.81 -10.17 5.09
C ILE A 689 -0.12 -9.71 6.20
N THR A 690 -0.70 -8.52 6.08
CA THR A 690 -1.58 -7.95 7.12
C THR A 690 -2.84 -8.80 7.31
N LEU A 691 -3.44 -9.33 6.24
CA LEU A 691 -4.56 -10.26 6.35
C LEU A 691 -4.18 -11.49 7.18
N THR A 692 -2.99 -12.04 6.93
CA THR A 692 -2.46 -13.20 7.65
C THR A 692 -2.27 -12.87 9.14
N GLU A 693 -1.80 -11.68 9.48
CA GLU A 693 -1.69 -11.22 10.87
C GLU A 693 -3.06 -11.14 11.57
N LEU A 694 -4.07 -10.59 10.87
CA LEU A 694 -5.41 -10.42 11.40
C LEU A 694 -6.11 -11.76 11.66
N VAL A 695 -5.93 -12.73 10.75
CA VAL A 695 -6.48 -14.08 10.94
C VAL A 695 -5.82 -14.77 12.13
N ASN A 696 -4.49 -14.67 12.24
CA ASN A 696 -3.75 -15.35 13.32
C ASN A 696 -4.04 -14.73 14.70
N ALA A 697 -4.19 -13.39 14.79
CA ALA A 697 -4.51 -12.71 16.04
C ALA A 697 -5.84 -13.17 16.68
N LYS A 698 -6.79 -13.64 15.87
CA LYS A 698 -8.11 -14.12 16.35
C LYS A 698 -8.18 -15.62 16.60
N HIS A 699 -7.18 -16.39 16.20
CA HIS A 699 -7.09 -17.82 16.53
C HIS A 699 -6.41 -18.09 17.88
N ILE A 700 -5.79 -17.07 18.48
CA ILE A 700 -5.06 -17.13 19.77
C ILE A 700 -5.96 -16.70 20.96
N VAL A 701 -7.19 -16.25 20.71
CA VAL A 701 -8.24 -15.97 21.71
C VAL A 701 -9.38 -16.96 21.51
#